data_AF-A0A2G2IDP9-F1
#
_entry.id   AF-A0A2G2IDP9-F1
#
_cell.length_a   1.000
_cell.length_b   1.000
_cell.length_c   1.000
_cell.angle_alpha   90.00
_cell.angle_beta   90.00
_cell.angle_gamma   90.00
#
_symmetry.space_group_name_H-M   'P 1'
#
loop_
_entity.id
_entity.type
_entity.pdbx_description
1 polymer ?
#
loop_
_entity_poly.entity_id
_entity_poly.type
_entity_poly.pdbx_seq_one_letter_code
_entity_poly.pdbx_strand_id
1 'polypeptide(L)'
;MPVINFYKKLSAFQRVIIALILGISTGIFVGEPAGKLEVIGNVYIRLLQMTVLPYVLVSIIGGLGRLDSNMASRIGMRAVKVILIMWTAVMLTLLLLPLAYPNWQTSGFFSTSMITESVTFDFVKLYIPSNIFSSLSETIVPAVVLFSLLMGVALIQVKNKETLLNLTTNVGDSLMKVASYVAKLAPLGIFAISASAAGTLEVEELGRLQVFLWVYITAAAILAFVLLPLVIHWATPFSYREILSTAGEAAITALATGTVLVVLPMIIERSKELLAKHGMDCEETDSTVDVLVPTAYSFPSTGTLLGLGFILFSAWYVGSPLGFEQYISFVVMGALTAFGSMAVAIPFLLNFFDLPADQFQLYLLGSVVTARFATGLAALHGFVVTLLVASAVLKKLKWHKLMQAIGVHLAITFGVMIAAGFTLKALIPYQYEGVQTFESMKAMNSAVKTVKYKELMPLSKAKQQQPRLDVIMARKDIRVGYYKASLPFAFRNNNNHLVGYDMELLNELAKDLDINIALIYLKSNEQEAELLKNGALDIIIGGHTITPMHALEVLFSDAYTYHTAGLLINDSKRDDFTDLYSIRAMKEPNIGVGNNKYYQRITEDYFPNAKITEISDIRLFLKGKYPEVDAVLHSAEVASAWSMLYPEFSAIIPKGLKFKAPVALILPKGQNDYANFINTWLKLKKDSGFQQKVYDYWILGKNPKAKKPRWSVMKDVLGWL
;
A
#
# COMPACT_ATOMS: atom_id res chain seq x y z
N MET A 1 -39.02 11.26 27.86
CA MET A 1 -37.87 10.34 27.95
C MET A 1 -36.62 11.10 28.39
N PRO A 2 -36.03 10.78 29.55
CA PRO A 2 -34.85 11.47 30.09
C PRO A 2 -33.62 11.41 29.16
N VAL A 3 -33.47 10.32 28.38
CA VAL A 3 -32.34 10.13 27.44
C VAL A 3 -32.38 11.11 26.26
N ILE A 4 -33.56 11.37 25.69
CA ILE A 4 -33.71 12.33 24.57
C ILE A 4 -33.41 13.76 25.05
N ASN A 5 -33.85 14.10 26.27
CA ASN A 5 -33.58 15.40 26.87
C ASN A 5 -32.10 15.57 27.26
N PHE A 6 -31.44 14.51 27.70
CA PHE A 6 -29.99 14.49 27.92
C PHE A 6 -29.23 14.67 26.60
N TYR A 7 -29.58 13.90 25.56
CA TYR A 7 -28.98 14.00 24.22
C TYR A 7 -29.12 15.41 23.62
N LYS A 8 -30.28 16.05 23.79
CA LYS A 8 -30.51 17.43 23.34
C LYS A 8 -29.67 18.48 24.07
N LYS A 9 -29.27 18.24 25.32
CA LYS A 9 -28.37 19.12 26.09
C LYS A 9 -26.90 19.01 25.69
N LEU A 10 -26.50 17.90 25.05
CA LEU A 10 -25.13 17.71 24.58
C LEU A 10 -24.84 18.56 23.34
N SER A 11 -23.63 19.09 23.26
CA SER A 11 -23.10 19.75 22.06
C SER A 11 -22.98 18.76 20.89
N ALA A 12 -22.95 19.28 19.66
CA ALA A 12 -22.75 18.45 18.46
C ALA A 12 -21.47 17.61 18.57
N PHE A 13 -20.41 18.20 19.10
CA PHE A 13 -19.15 17.53 19.37
C PHE A 13 -19.28 16.36 20.36
N GLN A 14 -19.91 16.58 21.52
CA GLN A 14 -20.13 15.54 22.53
C GLN A 14 -20.92 14.36 21.97
N ARG A 15 -21.95 14.64 21.15
CA ARG A 15 -22.76 13.60 20.49
C ARG A 15 -21.91 12.73 19.57
N VAL A 16 -20.99 13.34 18.83
CA VAL A 16 -20.08 12.60 17.96
C VAL A 16 -19.09 11.74 18.75
N ILE A 17 -18.46 12.28 19.79
CA ILE A 17 -17.52 11.47 20.60
C ILE A 17 -18.23 10.28 21.23
N ILE A 18 -19.42 10.48 21.78
CA ILE A 18 -20.22 9.39 22.35
C ILE A 18 -20.55 8.36 21.27
N ALA A 19 -20.97 8.79 20.08
CA ALA A 19 -21.24 7.90 18.96
C ALA A 19 -20.00 7.10 18.51
N LEU A 20 -18.83 7.73 18.46
CA LEU A 20 -17.55 7.07 18.15
C LEU A 20 -17.24 5.98 19.18
N ILE A 21 -17.27 6.31 20.47
CA ILE A 21 -16.99 5.36 21.56
C ILE A 21 -17.99 4.21 21.55
N LEU A 22 -19.29 4.51 21.40
CA LEU A 22 -20.33 3.49 21.29
C LEU A 22 -20.16 2.61 20.05
N GLY A 23 -19.74 3.20 18.93
CA GLY A 23 -19.48 2.47 17.68
C GLY A 23 -18.35 1.47 17.88
N ILE A 24 -17.19 1.94 18.37
CA ILE A 24 -16.04 1.08 18.67
C ILE A 24 -16.44 -0.03 19.65
N SER A 25 -17.12 0.32 20.75
CA SER A 25 -17.56 -0.64 21.76
C SER A 25 -18.50 -1.69 21.16
N THR A 26 -19.42 -1.27 20.29
CA THR A 26 -20.34 -2.18 19.58
C THR A 26 -19.59 -3.13 18.66
N GLY A 27 -18.66 -2.63 17.86
CA GLY A 27 -17.91 -3.49 16.93
C GLY A 27 -17.03 -4.51 17.66
N ILE A 28 -16.32 -4.09 18.72
CA ILE A 28 -15.50 -4.98 19.56
C ILE A 28 -16.37 -6.00 20.30
N PHE A 29 -17.58 -5.63 20.74
CA PHE A 29 -18.44 -6.55 21.47
C PHE A 29 -19.17 -7.54 20.54
N VAL A 30 -19.73 -7.05 19.42
CA VAL A 30 -20.63 -7.82 18.53
C VAL A 30 -19.89 -8.58 17.42
N GLY A 31 -18.80 -8.04 16.88
CA GLY A 31 -18.02 -8.68 15.82
C GLY A 31 -18.68 -8.68 14.44
N GLU A 32 -18.73 -9.83 13.77
CA GLU A 32 -19.12 -9.97 12.37
C GLU A 32 -20.47 -9.32 12.00
N PRO A 33 -21.54 -9.45 12.82
CA PRO A 33 -22.81 -8.76 12.55
C PRO A 33 -22.70 -7.24 12.50
N ALA A 34 -21.78 -6.62 13.27
CA ALA A 34 -21.55 -5.17 13.25
C ALA A 34 -21.01 -4.71 11.89
N GLY A 35 -20.38 -5.60 11.12
CA GLY A 35 -19.97 -5.33 9.75
C GLY A 35 -21.11 -4.89 8.83
N LYS A 36 -22.35 -5.31 9.07
CA LYS A 36 -23.51 -4.88 8.27
C LYS A 36 -23.82 -3.39 8.40
N LEU A 37 -23.34 -2.73 9.46
CA LEU A 37 -23.47 -1.29 9.64
C LEU A 37 -22.65 -0.50 8.62
N GLU A 38 -21.71 -1.13 7.92
CA GLU A 38 -20.93 -0.52 6.84
C GLU A 38 -21.82 0.13 5.78
N VAL A 39 -22.99 -0.47 5.49
CA VAL A 39 -23.97 0.11 4.54
C VAL A 39 -24.42 1.50 5.00
N ILE A 40 -24.72 1.67 6.29
CA ILE A 40 -25.13 2.96 6.86
C ILE A 40 -23.97 3.96 6.82
N GLY A 41 -22.76 3.49 7.13
CA GLY A 41 -21.54 4.30 7.04
C GLY A 41 -21.28 4.80 5.61
N ASN A 42 -21.41 3.92 4.63
CA ASN A 42 -21.23 4.22 3.20
C ASN A 42 -22.31 5.19 2.69
N VAL A 43 -23.57 5.03 3.10
CA VAL A 43 -24.64 6.00 2.80
C VAL A 43 -24.28 7.38 3.35
N TYR A 44 -23.83 7.45 4.60
CA TYR A 44 -23.43 8.72 5.21
C TYR A 44 -22.26 9.39 4.47
N ILE A 45 -21.22 8.63 4.13
CA ILE A 45 -20.06 9.14 3.35
C ILE A 45 -20.53 9.67 1.99
N ARG A 46 -21.38 8.93 1.28
CA ARG A 46 -21.89 9.35 -0.04
C ARG A 46 -22.74 10.61 0.03
N LEU A 47 -23.58 10.75 1.06
CA LEU A 47 -24.38 11.96 1.29
C LEU A 47 -23.48 13.20 1.49
N LEU A 48 -22.35 13.04 2.19
CA LEU A 48 -21.36 14.12 2.34
C LEU A 48 -20.61 14.39 1.02
N GLN A 49 -20.25 13.34 0.28
CA GLN A 49 -19.48 13.44 -0.97
C GLN A 49 -20.28 14.09 -2.12
N MET A 50 -21.61 13.98 -2.10
CA MET A 50 -22.49 14.52 -3.13
C MET A 50 -22.40 16.05 -3.28
N THR A 51 -22.22 16.78 -2.18
CA THR A 51 -22.22 18.26 -2.21
C THR A 51 -20.83 18.86 -2.50
N VAL A 52 -19.76 18.09 -2.39
CA VAL A 52 -18.38 18.60 -2.35
C VAL A 52 -17.96 19.24 -3.66
N LEU A 53 -17.99 18.46 -4.74
CA LEU A 53 -17.43 18.86 -6.01
C LEU A 53 -18.26 19.97 -6.68
N PRO A 54 -19.61 19.92 -6.65
CA PRO A 54 -20.42 21.05 -7.10
C PRO A 54 -20.15 22.33 -6.29
N TYR A 55 -19.94 22.21 -4.98
CA TYR A 55 -19.65 23.36 -4.13
C TYR A 55 -18.28 23.97 -4.44
N VAL A 56 -17.23 23.14 -4.57
CA VAL A 56 -15.89 23.58 -4.98
C VAL A 56 -15.96 24.32 -6.33
N LEU A 57 -16.70 23.77 -7.30
CA LEU A 57 -16.88 24.38 -8.61
C LEU A 57 -17.43 25.81 -8.51
N VAL A 58 -18.59 25.98 -7.86
CA VAL A 58 -19.27 27.29 -7.79
C VAL A 58 -18.61 28.27 -6.83
N SER A 59 -18.00 27.79 -5.74
CA SER A 59 -17.34 28.64 -4.73
C SER A 59 -16.07 29.28 -5.28
N ILE A 60 -15.24 28.54 -6.02
CA ILE A 60 -14.01 29.08 -6.60
C ILE A 60 -14.35 30.06 -7.75
N ILE A 61 -15.28 29.70 -8.63
CA ILE A 61 -15.70 30.58 -9.74
C ILE A 61 -16.31 31.87 -9.20
N GLY A 62 -17.27 31.76 -8.27
CA GLY A 62 -17.94 32.91 -7.67
C GLY A 62 -17.01 33.74 -6.79
N GLY A 63 -16.17 33.09 -5.98
CA GLY A 63 -15.21 33.74 -5.10
C GLY A 63 -14.18 34.57 -5.86
N LEU A 64 -13.49 33.98 -6.84
CA LEU A 64 -12.51 34.72 -7.64
C LEU A 64 -13.15 35.75 -8.58
N GLY A 65 -14.30 35.43 -9.17
CA GLY A 65 -14.96 36.32 -10.13
C GLY A 65 -15.47 37.63 -9.53
N ARG A 66 -15.71 37.68 -8.21
CA ARG A 66 -16.09 38.88 -7.45
C ARG A 66 -14.94 39.86 -7.28
N LEU A 67 -13.70 39.40 -7.33
CA LEU A 67 -12.52 40.24 -7.10
C LEU A 67 -12.24 41.16 -8.29
N ASP A 68 -11.54 42.27 -8.04
CA ASP A 68 -10.85 43.01 -9.08
C ASP A 68 -9.50 42.36 -9.43
N SER A 69 -8.97 42.70 -10.61
CA SER A 69 -7.74 42.08 -11.15
C SER A 69 -6.52 42.29 -10.24
N ASN A 70 -6.38 43.47 -9.63
CA ASN A 70 -5.22 43.79 -8.79
C ASN A 70 -5.28 43.07 -7.45
N MET A 71 -6.48 42.97 -6.87
CA MET A 71 -6.72 42.25 -5.64
C MET A 71 -6.57 40.73 -5.82
N ALA A 72 -7.14 40.16 -6.89
CA ALA A 72 -6.98 38.75 -7.23
C ALA A 72 -5.50 38.35 -7.39
N SER A 73 -4.72 39.16 -8.10
CA SER A 73 -3.27 38.93 -8.29
C SER A 73 -2.51 38.99 -6.96
N ARG A 74 -2.79 39.99 -6.11
CA ARG A 74 -2.17 40.12 -4.77
C ARG A 74 -2.50 38.94 -3.86
N ILE A 75 -3.77 38.56 -3.75
CA ILE A 75 -4.21 37.43 -2.92
C ILE A 75 -3.59 36.13 -3.45
N GLY A 76 -3.71 35.87 -4.75
CA GLY A 76 -3.22 34.64 -5.39
C GLY A 76 -1.72 34.44 -5.21
N MET A 77 -0.90 35.46 -5.49
CA MET A 77 0.56 35.36 -5.36
C MET A 77 1.01 35.09 -3.90
N ARG A 78 0.33 35.71 -2.93
CA ARG A 78 0.59 35.47 -1.50
C ARG A 78 0.13 34.08 -1.08
N ALA A 79 -1.03 33.63 -1.55
CA ALA A 79 -1.57 32.30 -1.28
C ALA A 79 -0.64 31.19 -1.80
N VAL A 80 -0.23 31.26 -3.06
CA VAL A 80 0.71 30.28 -3.65
C VAL A 80 2.00 30.20 -2.83
N LYS A 81 2.58 31.36 -2.46
CA LYS A 81 3.81 31.38 -1.67
C LYS A 81 3.63 30.75 -0.28
N VAL A 82 2.54 31.06 0.43
CA VAL A 82 2.26 30.48 1.75
C VAL A 82 2.00 28.97 1.64
N ILE A 83 1.18 28.53 0.69
CA ILE A 83 0.86 27.11 0.48
C ILE A 83 2.12 26.30 0.16
N LEU A 84 2.98 26.79 -0.75
CA LEU A 84 4.24 26.10 -1.07
C LEU A 84 5.16 25.96 0.14
N ILE A 85 5.31 27.01 0.96
CA ILE A 85 6.13 26.93 2.18
C ILE A 85 5.53 25.95 3.18
N MET A 86 4.21 25.93 3.34
CA MET A 86 3.53 24.98 4.22
C MET A 86 3.70 23.54 3.72
N TRP A 87 3.59 23.28 2.42
CA TRP A 87 3.86 21.96 1.85
C TRP A 87 5.30 21.53 2.07
N THR A 88 6.27 22.40 1.80
CA THR A 88 7.68 22.08 2.06
C THR A 88 7.89 21.76 3.54
N ALA A 89 7.33 22.53 4.47
CA ALA A 89 7.44 22.27 5.90
C ALA A 89 6.85 20.90 6.29
N VAL A 90 5.67 20.56 5.77
CA VAL A 90 5.04 19.26 6.04
C VAL A 90 5.84 18.12 5.40
N MET A 91 6.25 18.23 4.14
CA MET A 91 7.04 17.19 3.46
C MET A 91 8.40 16.95 4.15
N LEU A 92 9.08 18.02 4.60
CA LEU A 92 10.29 17.89 5.42
C LEU A 92 10.01 17.20 6.76
N THR A 93 8.84 17.44 7.36
CA THR A 93 8.40 16.69 8.55
C THR A 93 8.24 15.21 8.24
N LEU A 94 7.70 14.85 7.07
CA LEU A 94 7.54 13.45 6.67
C LEU A 94 8.87 12.72 6.51
N LEU A 95 9.89 13.40 5.96
CA LEU A 95 11.24 12.84 5.83
C LEU A 95 11.90 12.49 7.17
N LEU A 96 11.37 12.99 8.29
CA LEU A 96 11.84 12.66 9.64
C LEU A 96 11.13 11.45 10.25
N LEU A 97 10.00 10.98 9.69
CA LEU A 97 9.27 9.83 10.23
C LEU A 97 10.08 8.53 10.28
N PRO A 98 10.95 8.21 9.28
CA PRO A 98 11.78 7.01 9.32
C PRO A 98 12.67 6.90 10.57
N LEU A 99 13.02 8.02 11.21
CA LEU A 99 13.80 8.02 12.45
C LEU A 99 13.07 7.37 13.64
N ALA A 100 11.73 7.30 13.57
CA ALA A 100 10.91 6.66 14.59
C ALA A 100 10.66 5.17 14.31
N TYR A 101 11.08 4.66 13.14
CA TYR A 101 10.92 3.26 12.79
C TYR A 101 12.12 2.43 13.28
N PRO A 102 11.91 1.40 14.12
CA PRO A 102 13.01 0.56 14.60
C PRO A 102 13.69 -0.22 13.46
N ASN A 103 15.01 -0.42 13.52
CA ASN A 103 15.72 -1.28 12.57
C ASN A 103 15.42 -2.75 12.87
N TRP A 104 14.30 -3.25 12.34
CA TRP A 104 13.88 -4.64 12.41
C TRP A 104 14.25 -5.38 11.14
N GLN A 105 14.68 -6.63 11.28
CA GLN A 105 14.85 -7.54 10.15
C GLN A 105 13.48 -7.91 9.60
N THR A 106 13.23 -7.68 8.31
CA THR A 106 11.93 -7.98 7.68
C THR A 106 12.11 -8.58 6.30
N SER A 107 11.30 -9.58 5.97
CA SER A 107 11.22 -10.16 4.63
C SER A 107 9.77 -10.55 4.37
N GLY A 108 9.40 -10.64 3.10
CA GLY A 108 8.03 -10.95 2.68
C GLY A 108 7.99 -11.94 1.52
N PHE A 109 6.78 -12.39 1.22
CA PHE A 109 6.52 -13.17 0.01
C PHE A 109 6.83 -12.36 -1.25
N PHE A 110 6.93 -13.07 -2.37
CA PHE A 110 7.04 -12.41 -3.67
C PHE A 110 5.81 -11.52 -3.92
N SER A 111 6.02 -10.35 -4.52
CA SER A 111 4.96 -9.42 -4.91
C SER A 111 5.01 -9.14 -6.39
N THR A 112 3.84 -9.16 -7.03
CA THR A 112 3.69 -8.89 -8.46
C THR A 112 4.02 -7.45 -8.83
N SER A 113 4.09 -6.51 -7.88
CA SER A 113 4.53 -5.15 -8.19
C SER A 113 6.03 -5.09 -8.50
N MET A 114 6.85 -6.03 -8.01
CA MET A 114 8.29 -6.10 -8.36
C MET A 114 8.52 -6.33 -9.87
N ILE A 115 7.51 -6.81 -10.60
CA ILE A 115 7.57 -7.12 -12.03
C ILE A 115 6.71 -6.21 -12.90
N THR A 116 5.91 -5.33 -12.28
CA THR A 116 5.02 -4.43 -13.02
C THR A 116 5.85 -3.23 -13.45
N GLU A 117 5.96 -2.97 -14.76
CA GLU A 117 6.60 -1.74 -15.22
C GLU A 117 5.89 -0.53 -14.59
N SER A 118 6.68 0.43 -14.11
CA SER A 118 6.17 1.67 -13.53
C SER A 118 5.17 2.30 -14.50
N VAL A 119 3.88 2.24 -14.16
CA VAL A 119 2.83 2.85 -14.99
C VAL A 119 3.12 4.35 -15.01
N THR A 120 3.33 4.92 -16.19
CA THR A 120 3.53 6.36 -16.34
C THR A 120 2.27 7.06 -15.85
N PHE A 121 2.36 7.78 -14.74
CA PHE A 121 1.23 8.52 -14.22
C PHE A 121 0.95 9.72 -15.11
N ASP A 122 -0.25 9.74 -15.68
CA ASP A 122 -0.67 10.79 -16.60
C ASP A 122 -1.07 12.04 -15.80
N PHE A 123 -0.06 12.83 -15.42
CA PHE A 123 -0.26 14.12 -14.77
C PHE A 123 -1.06 15.09 -15.66
N VAL A 124 -0.95 14.98 -16.99
CA VAL A 124 -1.72 15.83 -17.90
C VAL A 124 -3.20 15.56 -17.73
N LYS A 125 -3.62 14.28 -17.73
CA LYS A 125 -5.02 13.90 -17.48
C LYS A 125 -5.48 14.24 -16.06
N LEU A 126 -4.61 14.18 -15.05
CA LEU A 126 -4.97 14.53 -13.67
C LEU A 126 -5.32 16.02 -13.52
N TYR A 127 -4.57 16.90 -14.17
CA TYR A 127 -4.70 18.36 -13.98
C TYR A 127 -5.46 19.07 -15.11
N ILE A 128 -5.34 18.62 -16.35
CA ILE A 128 -5.88 19.30 -17.52
C ILE A 128 -7.05 18.48 -18.09
N PRO A 129 -8.31 18.86 -17.82
CA PRO A 129 -9.46 18.15 -18.37
C PRO A 129 -9.66 18.45 -19.86
N SER A 130 -9.84 17.42 -20.68
CA SER A 130 -10.41 17.59 -22.03
C SER A 130 -11.91 17.88 -21.98
N ASN A 131 -12.58 17.47 -20.90
CA ASN A 131 -14.00 17.70 -20.64
C ASN A 131 -14.27 17.85 -19.13
N ILE A 132 -14.75 19.02 -18.71
CA ILE A 132 -15.06 19.31 -17.31
C ILE A 132 -16.18 18.42 -16.75
N PHE A 133 -17.18 18.06 -17.55
CA PHE A 133 -18.30 17.23 -17.08
C PHE A 133 -17.85 15.79 -16.80
N SER A 134 -16.94 15.24 -17.61
CA SER A 134 -16.31 13.93 -17.32
C SER A 134 -15.51 14.02 -16.02
N SER A 135 -14.72 15.08 -15.82
CA SER A 135 -13.95 15.28 -14.59
C SER A 135 -14.83 15.43 -13.34
N LEU A 136 -15.99 16.08 -13.47
CA LEU A 136 -17.00 16.15 -12.42
C LEU A 136 -17.61 14.78 -12.12
N SER A 137 -17.93 13.98 -13.15
CA SER A 137 -18.50 12.63 -12.97
C SER A 137 -17.50 11.61 -12.40
N GLU A 138 -16.22 11.73 -12.78
CA GLU A 138 -15.14 10.83 -12.36
C GLU A 138 -14.47 11.30 -11.06
N THR A 139 -14.94 12.40 -10.47
CA THR A 139 -14.40 12.98 -9.22
C THR A 139 -12.91 13.34 -9.32
N ILE A 140 -12.49 13.87 -10.48
CA ILE A 140 -11.12 14.36 -10.71
C ILE A 140 -10.98 15.77 -10.15
N VAL A 141 -10.83 15.86 -8.83
CA VAL A 141 -10.77 17.14 -8.08
C VAL A 141 -9.77 18.15 -8.66
N PRO A 142 -8.48 17.83 -8.92
CA PRO A 142 -7.52 18.83 -9.40
C PRO A 142 -7.90 19.44 -10.76
N ALA A 143 -8.42 18.64 -11.68
CA ALA A 143 -8.90 19.13 -12.97
C ALA A 143 -10.07 20.11 -12.82
N VAL A 144 -11.04 19.79 -11.94
CA VAL A 144 -12.17 20.68 -11.64
C VAL A 144 -11.69 22.00 -11.04
N VAL A 145 -10.70 21.93 -10.15
CA VAL A 145 -10.15 23.11 -9.48
C VAL A 145 -9.38 24.00 -10.45
N LEU A 146 -8.51 23.44 -11.30
CA LEU A 146 -7.80 24.19 -12.31
C LEU A 146 -8.77 24.92 -13.24
N PHE A 147 -9.79 24.21 -13.72
CA PHE A 147 -10.85 24.80 -14.55
C PHE A 147 -11.58 25.93 -13.81
N SER A 148 -12.00 25.72 -12.56
CA SER A 148 -12.67 26.74 -11.75
C SER A 148 -11.82 27.98 -11.50
N LEU A 149 -10.51 27.81 -11.26
CA LEU A 149 -9.58 28.94 -11.10
C LEU A 149 -9.49 29.76 -12.38
N LEU A 150 -9.31 29.11 -13.53
CA LEU A 150 -9.25 29.78 -14.83
C LEU A 150 -10.56 30.51 -15.16
N MET A 151 -11.69 29.85 -14.95
CA MET A 151 -13.01 30.42 -15.17
C MET A 151 -13.29 31.60 -14.23
N GLY A 152 -12.92 31.49 -12.95
CA GLY A 152 -13.05 32.56 -11.97
C GLY A 152 -12.19 33.78 -12.33
N VAL A 153 -10.93 33.58 -12.73
CA VAL A 153 -10.04 34.66 -13.20
C VAL A 153 -10.58 35.30 -14.48
N ALA A 154 -11.06 34.51 -15.45
CA ALA A 154 -11.67 35.04 -16.67
C ALA A 154 -12.93 35.88 -16.36
N LEU A 155 -13.75 35.43 -15.39
CA LEU A 155 -14.98 36.10 -14.97
C LEU A 155 -14.72 37.51 -14.42
N ILE A 156 -13.53 37.81 -13.89
CA ILE A 156 -13.15 39.15 -13.41
C ILE A 156 -13.37 40.22 -14.48
N GLN A 157 -13.06 39.90 -15.75
CA GLN A 157 -13.08 40.84 -16.88
C GLN A 157 -14.43 40.88 -17.63
N VAL A 158 -15.37 39.99 -17.28
CA VAL A 158 -16.66 39.88 -17.98
C VAL A 158 -17.61 41.00 -17.55
N LYS A 159 -18.22 41.67 -18.53
CA LYS A 159 -19.27 42.68 -18.30
C LYS A 159 -20.57 42.00 -17.86
N ASN A 160 -21.31 42.64 -16.95
CA ASN A 160 -22.56 42.10 -16.39
C ASN A 160 -22.40 40.74 -15.67
N LYS A 161 -21.23 40.49 -15.07
CA LYS A 161 -20.92 39.27 -14.31
C LYS A 161 -21.81 39.04 -13.08
N GLU A 162 -22.42 40.09 -12.53
CA GLU A 162 -23.25 40.04 -11.31
C GLU A 162 -24.36 38.98 -11.36
N THR A 163 -24.99 38.77 -12.52
CA THR A 163 -26.01 37.72 -12.66
C THR A 163 -25.45 36.33 -12.39
N LEU A 164 -24.27 36.02 -12.95
CA LEU A 164 -23.60 34.74 -12.74
C LEU A 164 -23.02 34.63 -11.32
N LEU A 165 -22.52 35.74 -10.76
CA LEU A 165 -22.04 35.77 -9.38
C LEU A 165 -23.17 35.50 -8.38
N ASN A 166 -24.34 36.12 -8.57
CA ASN A 166 -25.51 35.84 -7.75
C ASN A 166 -25.98 34.39 -7.86
N LEU A 167 -25.98 33.83 -9.08
CA LEU A 167 -26.32 32.43 -9.29
C LEU A 167 -25.34 31.48 -8.58
N THR A 168 -24.04 31.66 -8.78
CA THR A 168 -23.00 30.82 -8.15
C THR A 168 -23.06 30.89 -6.62
N THR A 169 -23.40 32.06 -6.08
CA THR A 169 -23.59 32.28 -4.64
C THR A 169 -24.81 31.53 -4.12
N ASN A 170 -25.98 31.72 -4.74
CA ASN A 170 -27.21 31.07 -4.32
C ASN A 170 -27.09 29.53 -4.38
N VAL A 171 -26.40 29.01 -5.39
CA VAL A 171 -26.11 27.58 -5.51
C VAL A 171 -25.14 27.13 -4.41
N GLY A 172 -24.06 27.90 -4.17
CA GLY A 172 -23.10 27.63 -3.09
C GLY A 172 -23.75 27.56 -1.71
N ASP A 173 -24.57 28.57 -1.37
CA ASP A 173 -25.31 28.64 -0.10
C ASP A 173 -26.30 27.48 0.04
N SER A 174 -26.99 27.12 -1.04
CA SER A 174 -27.89 25.98 -1.07
C SER A 174 -27.16 24.66 -0.81
N LEU A 175 -26.01 24.44 -1.45
CA LEU A 175 -25.17 23.26 -1.27
C LEU A 175 -24.62 23.18 0.17
N MET A 176 -24.18 24.31 0.72
CA MET A 176 -23.78 24.40 2.13
C MET A 176 -24.92 24.05 3.07
N LYS A 177 -26.15 24.49 2.77
CA LYS A 177 -27.32 24.16 3.58
C LYS A 177 -27.63 22.67 3.54
N VAL A 178 -27.53 22.02 2.38
CA VAL A 178 -27.62 20.56 2.25
C VAL A 178 -26.54 19.87 3.08
N ALA A 179 -25.28 20.30 2.96
CA ALA A 179 -24.18 19.75 3.75
C ALA A 179 -24.44 19.88 5.27
N SER A 180 -25.01 21.00 5.72
CA SER A 180 -25.39 21.22 7.12
C SER A 180 -26.50 20.27 7.59
N TYR A 181 -27.43 19.88 6.71
CA TYR A 181 -28.46 18.90 7.03
C TYR A 181 -27.88 17.51 7.18
N VAL A 182 -26.99 17.11 6.25
CA VAL A 182 -26.29 15.82 6.33
C VAL A 182 -25.40 15.76 7.57
N ALA A 183 -24.76 16.87 7.97
CA ALA A 183 -23.95 16.97 9.18
C ALA A 183 -24.74 16.62 10.47
N LYS A 184 -26.05 16.87 10.51
CA LYS A 184 -26.89 16.48 11.67
C LYS A 184 -26.99 14.96 11.85
N LEU A 185 -26.76 14.20 10.78
CA LEU A 185 -26.71 12.73 10.80
C LEU A 185 -25.35 12.18 11.25
N ALA A 186 -24.35 13.05 11.49
CA ALA A 186 -22.99 12.64 11.83
C ALA A 186 -22.89 11.63 12.97
N PRO A 187 -23.60 11.76 14.11
CA PRO A 187 -23.52 10.76 15.18
C PRO A 187 -23.91 9.35 14.70
N LEU A 188 -24.95 9.22 13.86
CA LEU A 188 -25.37 7.91 13.34
C LEU A 188 -24.35 7.34 12.36
N GLY A 189 -23.87 8.17 11.43
CA GLY A 189 -22.88 7.76 10.43
C GLY A 189 -21.55 7.34 11.07
N ILE A 190 -21.08 8.09 12.07
CA ILE A 190 -19.82 7.81 12.78
C ILE A 190 -19.94 6.55 13.62
N PHE A 191 -21.05 6.37 14.35
CA PHE A 191 -21.32 5.12 15.05
C PHE A 191 -21.22 3.92 14.09
N ALA A 192 -21.87 3.99 12.94
CA ALA A 192 -21.90 2.91 11.96
C ALA A 192 -20.52 2.60 11.38
N ILE A 193 -19.76 3.63 10.97
CA ILE A 193 -18.40 3.47 10.42
C ILE A 193 -17.45 2.87 11.46
N SER A 194 -17.48 3.39 12.69
CA SER A 194 -16.61 2.93 13.76
C SER A 194 -16.98 1.52 14.23
N ALA A 195 -18.27 1.17 14.25
CA ALA A 195 -18.72 -0.19 14.58
C ALA A 195 -18.38 -1.21 13.50
N SER A 196 -18.52 -0.86 12.21
CA SER A 196 -18.20 -1.79 11.12
C SER A 196 -16.70 -2.05 10.97
N ALA A 197 -15.88 -1.08 11.35
CA ALA A 197 -14.42 -1.15 11.30
C ALA A 197 -13.79 -1.70 12.59
N ALA A 198 -14.46 -1.62 13.73
CA ALA A 198 -13.96 -2.23 14.96
C ALA A 198 -13.99 -3.77 14.86
N GLY A 199 -12.92 -4.42 15.35
CA GLY A 199 -12.78 -5.88 15.29
C GLY A 199 -12.34 -6.44 13.93
N THR A 200 -12.10 -5.60 12.91
CA THR A 200 -11.56 -6.05 11.60
C THR A 200 -10.05 -6.25 11.59
N LEU A 201 -9.36 -5.76 12.62
CA LEU A 201 -7.92 -5.84 12.78
C LEU A 201 -7.59 -7.08 13.63
N GLU A 202 -6.79 -8.02 13.11
CA GLU A 202 -6.24 -9.09 13.94
C GLU A 202 -5.17 -8.53 14.90
N VAL A 203 -5.08 -9.07 16.11
CA VAL A 203 -4.02 -8.72 17.09
C VAL A 203 -2.62 -9.02 16.51
N GLU A 204 -2.53 -10.03 15.65
CA GLU A 204 -1.33 -10.44 14.92
C GLU A 204 -0.96 -9.43 13.81
N GLU A 205 -1.93 -8.95 13.03
CA GLU A 205 -1.74 -7.92 11.98
C GLU A 205 -1.48 -6.51 12.55
N LEU A 206 -1.90 -6.25 13.80
CA LEU A 206 -1.61 -5.04 14.55
C LEU A 206 -0.13 -4.89 14.92
N GLY A 207 0.67 -5.98 14.89
CA GLY A 207 2.02 -6.01 15.43
C GLY A 207 2.96 -4.95 14.84
N ARG A 208 3.01 -4.80 13.51
CA ARG A 208 3.80 -3.77 12.82
C ARG A 208 2.97 -2.54 12.43
N LEU A 209 1.66 -2.70 12.17
CA LEU A 209 0.77 -1.59 11.86
C LEU A 209 0.67 -0.60 13.03
N GLN A 210 0.77 -1.05 14.29
CA GLN A 210 0.78 -0.16 15.44
C GLN A 210 1.97 0.82 15.43
N VAL A 211 3.13 0.43 14.87
CA VAL A 211 4.28 1.33 14.71
C VAL A 211 3.89 2.50 13.81
N PHE A 212 3.26 2.21 12.67
CA PHE A 212 2.73 3.23 11.77
C PHE A 212 1.72 4.13 12.49
N LEU A 213 0.74 3.54 13.18
CA LEU A 213 -0.32 4.30 13.83
C LEU A 213 0.23 5.23 14.92
N TRP A 214 1.17 4.76 15.75
CA TRP A 214 1.79 5.59 16.78
C TRP A 214 2.65 6.71 16.19
N VAL A 215 3.48 6.40 15.19
CA VAL A 215 4.28 7.42 14.50
C VAL A 215 3.38 8.44 13.80
N TYR A 216 2.32 7.99 13.14
CA TYR A 216 1.35 8.85 12.47
C TYR A 216 0.61 9.76 13.44
N ILE A 217 0.10 9.23 14.56
CA ILE A 217 -0.59 10.01 15.59
C ILE A 217 0.36 11.01 16.24
N THR A 218 1.61 10.61 16.50
CA THR A 218 2.65 11.50 17.04
C THR A 218 2.95 12.63 16.06
N ALA A 219 3.18 12.32 14.78
CA ALA A 219 3.39 13.32 13.74
C ALA A 219 2.18 14.24 13.58
N ALA A 220 0.96 13.69 13.63
CA ALA A 220 -0.27 14.47 13.59
C ALA A 220 -0.38 15.44 14.77
N ALA A 221 -0.01 15.00 15.97
CA ALA A 221 0.02 15.85 17.15
C ALA A 221 1.07 16.96 17.03
N ILE A 222 2.28 16.67 16.55
CA ILE A 222 3.31 17.70 16.32
C ILE A 222 2.82 18.70 15.27
N LEU A 223 2.23 18.24 14.16
CA LEU A 223 1.69 19.14 13.14
C LEU A 223 0.55 20.02 13.69
N ALA A 224 -0.36 19.45 14.48
CA ALA A 224 -1.52 20.15 15.04
C ALA A 224 -1.18 21.12 16.17
N PHE A 225 -0.24 20.76 17.05
CA PHE A 225 0.07 21.50 18.27
C PHE A 225 1.41 22.23 18.22
N VAL A 226 2.29 21.91 17.28
CA VAL A 226 3.59 22.59 17.09
C VAL A 226 3.57 23.36 15.78
N LEU A 227 3.64 22.70 14.62
CA LEU A 227 3.80 23.41 13.33
C LEU A 227 2.74 24.49 13.12
N LEU A 228 1.47 24.08 13.05
CA LEU A 228 0.36 24.93 12.60
C LEU A 228 0.13 26.15 13.51
N PRO A 229 0.09 26.02 14.85
CA PRO A 229 -0.04 27.18 15.73
C PRO A 229 1.25 28.02 15.83
N LEU A 230 2.44 27.41 15.77
CA LEU A 230 3.71 28.12 15.93
C LEU A 230 4.00 29.04 14.75
N VAL A 231 3.74 28.57 13.51
CA VAL A 231 3.94 29.41 12.31
C VAL A 231 3.05 30.64 12.33
N ILE A 232 1.82 30.53 12.83
CA ILE A 232 0.95 31.69 13.01
C ILE A 232 1.48 32.58 14.13
N HIS A 233 1.73 32.01 15.30
CA HIS A 233 2.07 32.77 16.49
C HIS A 233 3.32 33.64 16.30
N TRP A 234 4.31 33.14 15.58
CA TRP A 234 5.55 33.88 15.33
C TRP A 234 5.45 34.81 14.13
N ALA A 235 4.71 34.43 13.08
CA ALA A 235 4.65 35.20 11.85
C ALA A 235 3.57 36.29 11.85
N THR A 236 2.58 36.22 12.74
CA THR A 236 1.41 37.10 12.76
C THR A 236 1.14 37.66 14.17
N PRO A 237 0.20 38.61 14.33
CA PRO A 237 -0.21 39.11 15.64
C PRO A 237 -1.02 38.13 16.50
N PHE A 238 -1.47 37.00 15.95
CA PHE A 238 -2.35 36.07 16.67
C PHE A 238 -1.59 35.24 17.70
N SER A 239 -2.20 34.96 18.84
CA SER A 239 -1.59 34.11 19.87
C SER A 239 -1.85 32.61 19.65
N TYR A 240 -0.94 31.76 20.12
CA TYR A 240 -1.08 30.29 20.08
C TYR A 240 -2.44 29.83 20.65
N ARG A 241 -2.84 30.41 21.79
CA ARG A 241 -4.09 30.04 22.48
C ARG A 241 -5.32 30.38 21.67
N GLU A 242 -5.32 31.54 21.00
CA GLU A 242 -6.44 31.94 20.14
C GLU A 242 -6.60 30.99 18.96
N ILE A 243 -5.50 30.54 18.35
CA ILE A 243 -5.56 29.58 17.25
C ILE A 243 -6.17 28.26 17.71
N LEU A 244 -5.70 27.70 18.84
CA LEU A 244 -6.27 26.47 19.35
C LEU A 244 -7.73 26.60 19.82
N SER A 245 -8.11 27.71 20.46
CA SER A 245 -9.49 27.89 20.92
C SER A 245 -10.47 28.10 19.78
N THR A 246 -10.05 28.86 18.76
CA THR A 246 -10.94 29.30 17.68
C THR A 246 -11.01 28.27 16.56
N ALA A 247 -9.86 27.71 16.15
CA ALA A 247 -9.82 26.66 15.12
C ALA A 247 -10.10 25.27 15.69
N GLY A 248 -9.94 25.07 17.02
CA GLY A 248 -10.12 23.78 17.68
C GLY A 248 -11.52 23.21 17.52
N GLU A 249 -12.57 24.03 17.63
CA GLU A 249 -13.96 23.57 17.43
C GLU A 249 -14.16 22.99 16.03
N ALA A 250 -13.65 23.67 15.00
CA ALA A 250 -13.71 23.23 13.61
C ALA A 250 -12.84 21.97 13.37
N ALA A 251 -11.61 21.95 13.87
CA ALA A 251 -10.69 20.82 13.71
C ALA A 251 -11.22 19.55 14.37
N ILE A 252 -11.73 19.69 15.57
CA ILE A 252 -12.34 18.60 16.33
C ILE A 252 -13.60 18.11 15.63
N THR A 253 -14.48 19.02 15.18
CA THR A 253 -15.70 18.66 14.45
C THR A 253 -15.36 17.96 13.13
N ALA A 254 -14.33 18.39 12.42
CA ALA A 254 -13.85 17.75 11.20
C ALA A 254 -13.26 16.36 11.47
N LEU A 255 -12.45 16.19 12.53
CA LEU A 255 -11.93 14.90 12.97
C LEU A 255 -13.06 13.91 13.26
N ALA A 256 -14.07 14.41 13.96
CA ALA A 256 -15.33 13.74 14.25
C ALA A 256 -16.04 13.28 12.95
N THR A 257 -16.45 14.22 12.11
CA THR A 257 -17.28 13.95 10.92
C THR A 257 -16.53 13.21 9.82
N GLY A 258 -15.20 13.34 9.78
CA GLY A 258 -14.37 12.83 8.68
C GLY A 258 -14.49 13.65 7.40
N THR A 259 -14.99 14.90 7.49
CA THR A 259 -14.99 15.85 6.38
C THR A 259 -14.78 17.29 6.86
N VAL A 260 -13.95 18.05 6.14
CA VAL A 260 -13.70 19.48 6.39
C VAL A 260 -14.89 20.34 5.93
N LEU A 261 -15.70 19.86 5.00
CA LEU A 261 -16.74 20.66 4.34
C LEU A 261 -17.82 21.15 5.30
N VAL A 262 -18.16 20.31 6.28
CA VAL A 262 -19.14 20.63 7.32
C VAL A 262 -18.69 21.83 8.15
N VAL A 263 -17.38 22.07 8.24
CA VAL A 263 -16.81 23.13 9.07
C VAL A 263 -16.28 24.32 8.27
N LEU A 264 -16.36 24.32 6.93
CA LEU A 264 -15.94 25.49 6.13
C LEU A 264 -16.67 26.79 6.52
N PRO A 265 -18.00 26.81 6.77
CA PRO A 265 -18.67 28.04 7.16
C PRO A 265 -18.18 28.54 8.53
N MET A 266 -17.94 27.60 9.45
CA MET A 266 -17.36 27.90 10.75
C MET A 266 -15.94 28.47 10.60
N ILE A 267 -15.11 27.90 9.72
CA ILE A 267 -13.76 28.43 9.46
C ILE A 267 -13.84 29.86 8.91
N ILE A 268 -14.77 30.16 7.99
CA ILE A 268 -14.96 31.51 7.44
C ILE A 268 -15.35 32.50 8.54
N GLU A 269 -16.43 32.22 9.27
CA GLU A 269 -16.97 33.09 10.31
C GLU A 269 -15.93 33.36 11.41
N ARG A 270 -15.31 32.30 11.94
CA ARG A 270 -14.29 32.39 12.99
C ARG A 270 -13.02 33.09 12.53
N SER A 271 -12.64 32.97 11.26
CA SER A 271 -11.49 33.70 10.71
C SER A 271 -11.77 35.20 10.67
N LYS A 272 -12.96 35.60 10.21
CA LYS A 272 -13.40 37.01 10.18
C LYS A 272 -13.51 37.60 11.60
N GLU A 273 -14.11 36.87 12.53
CA GLU A 273 -14.18 37.27 13.95
C GLU A 273 -12.79 37.53 14.54
N LEU A 274 -11.82 36.63 14.27
CA LEU A 274 -10.48 36.74 14.83
C LEU A 274 -9.68 37.90 14.19
N LEU A 275 -9.87 38.14 12.89
CA LEU A 275 -9.29 39.29 12.17
C LEU A 275 -9.85 40.61 12.72
N ALA A 276 -11.16 40.71 12.93
CA ALA A 276 -11.81 41.88 13.52
C ALA A 276 -11.30 42.17 14.93
N LYS A 277 -11.11 41.12 15.76
CA LYS A 277 -10.54 41.27 17.11
C LYS A 277 -9.16 41.93 17.13
N HIS A 278 -8.39 41.81 16.04
CA HIS A 278 -7.05 42.39 15.91
C HIS A 278 -7.01 43.67 15.05
N GLY A 279 -8.17 44.28 14.74
CA GLY A 279 -8.27 45.46 13.87
C GLY A 279 -7.69 45.19 12.48
N MET A 280 -7.97 43.99 11.96
CA MET A 280 -7.55 43.53 10.65
C MET A 280 -8.76 43.22 9.76
N ASP A 281 -9.96 43.65 10.14
CA ASP A 281 -11.17 43.61 9.34
C ASP A 281 -11.13 44.71 8.27
N CYS A 282 -11.03 44.30 7.01
CA CYS A 282 -11.25 45.17 5.87
C CYS A 282 -11.76 44.34 4.68
N GLU A 283 -12.23 45.03 3.64
CA GLU A 283 -12.71 44.39 2.40
C GLU A 283 -11.66 43.42 1.82
N GLU A 284 -10.37 43.77 1.92
CA GLU A 284 -9.29 42.91 1.42
C GLU A 284 -9.18 41.58 2.17
N THR A 285 -9.27 41.60 3.51
CA THR A 285 -9.17 40.40 4.32
C THR A 285 -10.44 39.56 4.28
N ASP A 286 -11.62 40.18 4.25
CA ASP A 286 -12.89 39.47 4.19
C ASP A 286 -13.00 38.69 2.89
N SER A 287 -12.68 39.34 1.77
CA SER A 287 -12.61 38.69 0.47
C SER A 287 -11.52 37.61 0.43
N THR A 288 -10.37 37.83 1.10
CA THR A 288 -9.33 36.80 1.22
C THR A 288 -9.87 35.56 1.91
N VAL A 289 -10.60 35.71 3.02
CA VAL A 289 -11.21 34.58 3.74
C VAL A 289 -12.24 33.87 2.87
N ASP A 290 -13.15 34.61 2.24
CA ASP A 290 -14.24 34.05 1.44
C ASP A 290 -13.75 33.28 0.21
N VAL A 291 -12.63 33.71 -0.38
CA VAL A 291 -12.00 33.03 -1.51
C VAL A 291 -11.11 31.88 -1.06
N LEU A 292 -10.28 32.10 -0.05
CA LEU A 292 -9.21 31.17 0.29
C LEU A 292 -9.70 29.98 1.10
N VAL A 293 -10.72 30.10 1.96
CA VAL A 293 -11.20 28.95 2.74
C VAL A 293 -11.76 27.84 1.83
N PRO A 294 -12.67 28.12 0.87
CA PRO A 294 -13.14 27.10 -0.08
C PRO A 294 -12.03 26.62 -1.02
N THR A 295 -11.15 27.53 -1.47
CA THR A 295 -10.07 27.20 -2.40
C THR A 295 -8.99 26.34 -1.74
N ALA A 296 -8.57 26.64 -0.51
CA ALA A 296 -7.55 25.90 0.23
C ALA A 296 -7.93 24.44 0.49
N TYR A 297 -9.23 24.13 0.57
CA TYR A 297 -9.72 22.75 0.66
C TYR A 297 -9.35 21.92 -0.57
N SER A 298 -9.29 22.54 -1.75
CA SER A 298 -8.94 21.88 -3.00
C SER A 298 -7.45 21.57 -3.16
N PHE A 299 -6.62 22.24 -2.37
CA PHE A 299 -5.18 22.02 -2.34
C PHE A 299 -4.83 20.96 -1.30
N PRO A 300 -3.79 20.14 -1.52
CA PRO A 300 -3.29 19.20 -0.52
C PRO A 300 -3.12 19.86 0.85
N SER A 301 -3.86 19.38 1.84
CA SER A 301 -3.77 19.89 3.21
C SER A 301 -2.62 19.23 3.97
N THR A 302 -2.24 19.76 5.14
CA THR A 302 -1.31 19.09 6.05
C THR A 302 -1.73 17.65 6.37
N GLY A 303 -3.04 17.41 6.55
CA GLY A 303 -3.54 16.06 6.79
C GLY A 303 -3.46 15.14 5.58
N THR A 304 -3.74 15.67 4.38
CA THR A 304 -3.60 14.92 3.11
C THR A 304 -2.15 14.50 2.89
N LEU A 305 -1.21 15.45 3.05
CA LEU A 305 0.22 15.19 2.90
C LEU A 305 0.73 14.21 3.96
N LEU A 306 0.28 14.31 5.21
CA LEU A 306 0.64 13.35 6.26
C LEU A 306 0.30 11.89 5.87
N GLY A 307 -0.78 11.69 5.11
CA GLY A 307 -1.14 10.40 4.54
C GLY A 307 -0.05 9.77 3.66
N LEU A 308 0.77 10.58 2.98
CA LEU A 308 1.90 10.10 2.16
C LEU A 308 3.00 9.44 3.01
N GLY A 309 3.05 9.73 4.32
CA GLY A 309 3.95 9.05 5.25
C GLY A 309 3.77 7.53 5.28
N PHE A 310 2.62 7.01 4.80
CA PHE A 310 2.42 5.58 4.60
C PHE A 310 3.45 4.96 3.64
N ILE A 311 3.93 5.69 2.62
CA ILE A 311 4.94 5.18 1.68
C ILE A 311 6.27 4.94 2.39
N LEU A 312 6.68 5.86 3.27
CA LEU A 312 7.88 5.72 4.08
C LEU A 312 7.76 4.55 5.07
N PHE A 313 6.59 4.39 5.68
CA PHE A 313 6.29 3.23 6.50
C PHE A 313 6.30 1.93 5.70
N SER A 314 5.69 1.91 4.52
CA SER A 314 5.59 0.71 3.69
C SER A 314 6.96 0.25 3.21
N ALA A 315 7.81 1.19 2.80
CA ALA A 315 9.21 0.97 2.49
C ALA A 315 9.95 0.32 3.68
N TRP A 316 9.80 0.88 4.89
CA TRP A 316 10.34 0.28 6.10
C TRP A 316 9.75 -1.12 6.42
N TYR A 317 8.43 -1.28 6.27
CA TYR A 317 7.68 -2.48 6.64
C TYR A 317 8.14 -3.72 5.85
N VAL A 318 8.51 -3.51 4.58
CA VAL A 318 8.98 -4.57 3.66
C VAL A 318 10.50 -4.69 3.64
N GLY A 319 11.22 -3.94 4.48
CA GLY A 319 12.68 -3.99 4.58
C GLY A 319 13.39 -3.30 3.43
N SER A 320 12.72 -2.36 2.75
CA SER A 320 13.26 -1.59 1.63
C SER A 320 13.11 -0.08 1.89
N PRO A 321 13.67 0.47 2.98
CA PRO A 321 13.53 1.89 3.30
C PRO A 321 14.04 2.75 2.14
N LEU A 322 13.37 3.88 1.88
CA LEU A 322 13.78 4.76 0.79
C LEU A 322 15.16 5.37 1.06
N GLY A 323 16.04 5.30 0.07
CA GLY A 323 17.36 5.93 0.12
C GLY A 323 17.29 7.45 -0.01
N PHE A 324 18.38 8.15 0.35
CA PHE A 324 18.44 9.61 0.31
C PHE A 324 18.15 10.20 -1.09
N GLU A 325 18.57 9.50 -2.15
CA GLU A 325 18.33 9.94 -3.54
C GLU A 325 16.84 9.90 -3.91
N GLN A 326 16.08 8.99 -3.31
CA GLN A 326 14.65 8.82 -3.55
C GLN A 326 13.80 9.87 -2.82
N TYR A 327 14.35 10.57 -1.83
CA TYR A 327 13.59 11.56 -1.04
C TYR A 327 13.13 12.75 -1.88
N ILE A 328 13.95 13.22 -2.83
CA ILE A 328 13.56 14.32 -3.72
C ILE A 328 12.36 13.88 -4.57
N SER A 329 12.43 12.69 -5.17
CA SER A 329 11.33 12.12 -5.94
C SER A 329 10.09 11.90 -5.08
N PHE A 330 10.23 11.46 -3.82
CA PHE A 330 9.12 11.31 -2.88
C PHE A 330 8.45 12.66 -2.59
N VAL A 331 9.24 13.71 -2.36
CA VAL A 331 8.70 15.04 -2.10
C VAL A 331 7.92 15.58 -3.31
N VAL A 332 8.51 15.49 -4.51
CA VAL A 332 7.90 16.05 -5.72
C VAL A 332 6.70 15.21 -6.17
N MET A 333 6.86 13.88 -6.31
CA MET A 333 5.77 13.00 -6.76
C MET A 333 4.67 12.89 -5.70
N GLY A 334 5.03 12.86 -4.42
CA GLY A 334 4.07 12.88 -3.32
C GLY A 334 3.21 14.13 -3.34
N ALA A 335 3.82 15.32 -3.45
CA ALA A 335 3.06 16.57 -3.52
C ALA A 335 2.15 16.65 -4.76
N LEU A 336 2.64 16.24 -5.94
CA LEU A 336 1.84 16.27 -7.18
C LEU A 336 0.68 15.26 -7.17
N THR A 337 0.86 14.10 -6.55
CA THR A 337 -0.17 13.06 -6.51
C THR A 337 -1.19 13.28 -5.41
N ALA A 338 -0.81 14.01 -4.34
CA ALA A 338 -1.69 14.36 -3.22
C ALA A 338 -2.88 15.25 -3.61
N PHE A 339 -2.87 15.85 -4.80
CA PHE A 339 -4.05 16.52 -5.35
C PHE A 339 -5.15 15.54 -5.76
N GLY A 340 -4.76 14.32 -6.17
CA GLY A 340 -5.70 13.23 -6.34
C GLY A 340 -6.21 12.71 -5.00
N SER A 341 -7.11 11.73 -5.04
CA SER A 341 -7.49 11.03 -3.81
C SER A 341 -6.33 10.18 -3.31
N MET A 342 -6.20 9.99 -1.99
CA MET A 342 -5.19 9.08 -1.44
C MET A 342 -5.35 7.64 -1.93
N ALA A 343 -6.57 7.26 -2.33
CA ALA A 343 -6.86 5.97 -2.96
C ALA A 343 -6.22 5.81 -4.36
N VAL A 344 -5.84 6.91 -5.01
CA VAL A 344 -5.09 6.92 -6.28
C VAL A 344 -3.61 7.20 -6.02
N ALA A 345 -3.29 8.13 -5.12
CA ALA A 345 -1.91 8.53 -4.84
C ALA A 345 -1.09 7.39 -4.23
N ILE A 346 -1.64 6.64 -3.25
CA ILE A 346 -0.89 5.58 -2.56
C ILE A 346 -0.54 4.43 -3.52
N PRO A 347 -1.47 3.81 -4.27
CA PRO A 347 -1.10 2.74 -5.21
C PRO A 347 -0.08 3.19 -6.26
N PHE A 348 -0.20 4.44 -6.75
CA PHE A 348 0.78 4.98 -7.67
C PHE A 348 2.17 5.10 -7.03
N LEU A 349 2.28 5.70 -5.85
CA LEU A 349 3.57 5.87 -5.17
C LEU A 349 4.17 4.53 -4.74
N LEU A 350 3.35 3.56 -4.32
CA LEU A 350 3.81 2.19 -4.06
C LEU A 350 4.46 1.60 -5.32
N ASN A 351 3.79 1.70 -6.48
CA ASN A 351 4.36 1.23 -7.74
C ASN A 351 5.63 2.02 -8.12
N PHE A 352 5.60 3.36 -8.00
CA PHE A 352 6.72 4.23 -8.34
C PHE A 352 8.00 3.93 -7.55
N PHE A 353 7.86 3.53 -6.29
CA PHE A 353 8.97 3.11 -5.42
C PHE A 353 9.19 1.59 -5.38
N ASP A 354 8.61 0.85 -6.33
CA ASP A 354 8.77 -0.60 -6.45
C ASP A 354 8.34 -1.38 -5.18
N LEU A 355 7.36 -0.84 -4.44
CA LEU A 355 6.80 -1.41 -3.22
C LEU A 355 5.63 -2.38 -3.52
N PRO A 356 5.39 -3.39 -2.66
CA PRO A 356 4.29 -4.35 -2.82
C PRO A 356 2.90 -3.69 -2.90
N ALA A 357 2.12 -3.99 -3.94
CA ALA A 357 0.81 -3.36 -4.15
C ALA A 357 -0.25 -3.77 -3.08
N ASP A 358 -0.07 -4.94 -2.47
CA ASP A 358 -0.85 -5.43 -1.33
C ASP A 358 -0.73 -4.53 -0.08
N GLN A 359 0.31 -3.71 0.02
CA GLN A 359 0.45 -2.69 1.07
C GLN A 359 -0.69 -1.67 1.02
N PHE A 360 -1.36 -1.50 -0.13
CA PHE A 360 -2.56 -0.67 -0.19
C PHE A 360 -3.70 -1.21 0.68
N GLN A 361 -3.81 -2.54 0.85
CA GLN A 361 -4.81 -3.11 1.77
C GLN A 361 -4.47 -2.77 3.23
N LEU A 362 -3.18 -2.80 3.58
CA LEU A 362 -2.68 -2.37 4.88
C LEU A 362 -2.91 -0.86 5.11
N TYR A 363 -2.75 -0.04 4.07
CA TYR A 363 -3.12 1.38 4.10
C TYR A 363 -4.62 1.56 4.39
N LEU A 364 -5.50 0.86 3.66
CA LEU A 364 -6.94 0.96 3.86
C LEU A 364 -7.33 0.59 5.28
N LEU A 365 -6.69 -0.43 5.83
CA LEU A 365 -6.89 -0.90 7.20
C LEU A 365 -6.48 0.17 8.23
N GLY A 366 -5.30 0.79 8.08
CA GLY A 366 -4.88 1.91 8.92
C GLY A 366 -5.68 3.21 8.71
N SER A 367 -6.23 3.40 7.51
CA SER A 367 -6.95 4.62 7.11
C SER A 367 -8.20 4.89 7.94
N VAL A 368 -8.79 3.85 8.55
CA VAL A 368 -9.92 3.97 9.47
C VAL A 368 -9.62 4.97 10.59
N VAL A 369 -8.39 4.95 11.12
CA VAL A 369 -7.93 5.84 12.18
C VAL A 369 -7.28 7.08 11.58
N THR A 370 -6.31 6.90 10.69
CA THR A 370 -5.45 7.99 10.21
C THR A 370 -6.22 9.04 9.40
N ALA A 371 -7.29 8.66 8.69
CA ALA A 371 -8.12 9.60 7.93
C ALA A 371 -8.85 10.60 8.83
N ARG A 372 -9.22 10.21 10.06
CA ARG A 372 -9.88 11.11 11.02
C ARG A 372 -8.93 12.21 11.49
N PHE A 373 -7.71 11.83 11.88
CA PHE A 373 -6.65 12.77 12.21
C PHE A 373 -6.27 13.66 11.02
N ALA A 374 -6.17 13.09 9.81
CA ALA A 374 -5.93 13.85 8.59
C ALA A 374 -7.00 14.93 8.38
N THR A 375 -8.27 14.58 8.56
CA THR A 375 -9.38 15.53 8.40
C THR A 375 -9.32 16.66 9.44
N GLY A 376 -9.03 16.34 10.69
CA GLY A 376 -8.86 17.36 11.73
C GLY A 376 -7.70 18.33 11.42
N LEU A 377 -6.56 17.80 11.00
CA LEU A 377 -5.41 18.60 10.54
C LEU A 377 -5.75 19.44 9.31
N ALA A 378 -6.56 18.93 8.40
CA ALA A 378 -6.96 19.65 7.19
C ALA A 378 -7.82 20.88 7.52
N ALA A 379 -8.74 20.77 8.48
CA ALA A 379 -9.53 21.91 8.96
C ALA A 379 -8.65 22.96 9.67
N LEU A 380 -7.72 22.53 10.53
CA LEU A 380 -6.77 23.44 11.17
C LEU A 380 -5.84 24.12 10.14
N HIS A 381 -5.36 23.37 9.16
CA HIS A 381 -4.57 23.88 8.04
C HIS A 381 -5.31 24.96 7.25
N GLY A 382 -6.58 24.72 6.90
CA GLY A 382 -7.40 25.68 6.16
C GLY A 382 -7.58 27.00 6.91
N PHE A 383 -7.81 26.92 8.22
CA PHE A 383 -7.86 28.10 9.09
C PHE A 383 -6.51 28.83 9.12
N VAL A 384 -5.41 28.07 9.28
CA VAL A 384 -4.07 28.62 9.43
C VAL A 384 -3.56 29.30 8.16
N VAL A 385 -3.67 28.63 7.01
CA VAL A 385 -3.28 29.19 5.71
C VAL A 385 -4.07 30.45 5.41
N THR A 386 -5.37 30.45 5.71
CA THR A 386 -6.22 31.63 5.50
C THR A 386 -5.71 32.84 6.27
N LEU A 387 -5.43 32.69 7.57
CA LEU A 387 -4.92 33.79 8.40
C LEU A 387 -3.51 34.24 8.00
N LEU A 388 -2.63 33.32 7.60
CA LEU A 388 -1.30 33.64 7.10
C LEU A 388 -1.38 34.49 5.83
N VAL A 389 -2.26 34.12 4.89
CA VAL A 389 -2.45 34.88 3.64
C VAL A 389 -3.12 36.22 3.89
N ALA A 390 -4.18 36.28 4.70
CA ALA A 390 -4.82 37.55 5.07
C ALA A 390 -3.80 38.50 5.73
N SER A 391 -2.96 37.98 6.62
CA SER A 391 -1.86 38.75 7.22
C SER A 391 -0.80 39.17 6.19
N ALA A 392 -0.53 38.35 5.18
CA ALA A 392 0.43 38.65 4.12
C ALA A 392 -0.08 39.73 3.15
N VAL A 393 -1.38 39.74 2.86
CA VAL A 393 -2.07 40.77 2.06
C VAL A 393 -1.92 42.13 2.74
N LEU A 394 -2.16 42.18 4.05
CA LEU A 394 -1.97 43.39 4.86
C LEU A 394 -0.50 43.73 5.17
N LYS A 395 0.47 42.98 4.62
CA LYS A 395 1.92 43.10 4.91
C LYS A 395 2.27 43.00 6.41
N LYS A 396 1.39 42.41 7.23
CA LYS A 396 1.61 42.14 8.65
C LYS A 396 2.32 40.79 8.90
N LEU A 397 2.47 39.94 7.87
CA LEU A 397 3.18 38.66 7.95
C LEU A 397 4.70 38.83 7.98
N LYS A 398 5.35 38.31 9.03
CA LYS A 398 6.81 38.30 9.22
C LYS A 398 7.43 37.01 8.65
N TRP A 399 7.84 37.04 7.38
CA TRP A 399 8.41 35.87 6.68
C TRP A 399 9.58 35.20 7.40
N HIS A 400 10.53 35.98 7.93
CA HIS A 400 11.68 35.42 8.64
C HIS A 400 11.26 34.66 9.90
N LYS A 401 10.27 35.17 10.64
CA LYS A 401 9.72 34.51 11.83
C LYS A 401 8.95 33.24 11.50
N LEU A 402 8.26 33.21 10.36
CA LEU A 402 7.64 32.00 9.83
C LEU A 402 8.69 30.91 9.56
N MET A 403 9.81 31.24 8.92
CA MET A 403 10.89 30.28 8.68
C MET A 403 11.57 29.81 9.97
N GLN A 404 11.76 30.71 10.95
CA GLN A 404 12.27 30.33 12.28
C GLN A 404 11.33 29.33 12.98
N ALA A 405 10.01 29.55 12.91
CA ALA A 405 9.02 28.63 13.47
C ALA A 405 9.09 27.24 12.82
N ILE A 406 9.22 27.19 11.49
CA ILE A 406 9.41 25.93 10.76
C ILE A 406 10.71 25.23 11.20
N GLY A 407 11.83 25.97 11.31
CA GLY A 407 13.10 25.40 11.77
C GLY A 407 13.02 24.81 13.18
N VAL A 408 12.36 25.50 14.11
CA VAL A 408 12.12 25.00 15.48
C VAL A 408 11.21 23.79 15.48
N HIS A 409 10.13 23.79 14.69
CA HIS A 409 9.26 22.62 14.51
C HIS A 409 10.04 21.40 13.99
N LEU A 410 10.90 21.57 12.99
CA LEU A 410 11.70 20.47 12.44
C LEU A 410 12.70 19.93 13.47
N ALA A 411 13.33 20.81 14.28
CA ALA A 411 14.20 20.39 15.36
C ALA A 411 13.46 19.61 16.46
N ILE A 412 12.27 20.06 16.86
CA ILE A 412 11.40 19.34 17.80
C ILE A 412 11.00 17.99 17.20
N THR A 413 10.58 17.97 15.94
CA THR A 413 10.19 16.73 15.25
C THR A 413 11.34 15.74 15.23
N PHE A 414 12.56 16.18 14.88
CA PHE A 414 13.75 15.33 14.87
C PHE A 414 13.99 14.66 16.24
N GLY A 415 13.97 15.44 17.32
CA GLY A 415 14.14 14.92 18.68
C GLY A 415 13.02 13.95 19.10
N VAL A 416 11.76 14.29 18.79
CA VAL A 416 10.60 13.45 19.13
C VAL A 416 10.60 12.15 18.31
N MET A 417 10.97 12.17 17.03
CA MET A 417 11.02 10.96 16.20
C MET A 417 12.11 9.99 16.68
N ILE A 418 13.29 10.50 17.08
CA ILE A 418 14.32 9.66 17.70
C ILE A 418 13.83 9.05 19.02
N ALA A 419 13.23 9.85 19.89
CA ALA A 419 12.69 9.37 21.15
C ALA A 419 11.57 8.34 20.95
N ALA A 420 10.69 8.55 19.96
CA ALA A 420 9.67 7.61 19.55
C ALA A 420 10.29 6.30 19.05
N GLY A 421 11.36 6.36 18.26
CA GLY A 421 12.09 5.16 17.79
C GLY A 421 12.63 4.31 18.94
N PHE A 422 13.30 4.93 19.93
CA PHE A 422 13.75 4.21 21.13
C PHE A 422 12.59 3.63 21.95
N THR A 423 11.52 4.41 22.11
CA THR A 423 10.34 4.01 22.90
C THR A 423 9.61 2.84 22.24
N LEU A 424 9.37 2.90 20.93
CA LEU A 424 8.71 1.85 20.16
C LEU A 424 9.56 0.57 20.13
N LYS A 425 10.89 0.70 20.00
CA LYS A 425 11.82 -0.43 20.10
C LYS A 425 11.76 -1.12 21.47
N ALA A 426 11.55 -0.38 22.55
CA ALA A 426 11.47 -0.92 23.91
C ALA A 426 10.09 -1.51 24.25
N LEU A 427 9.01 -0.87 23.79
CA LEU A 427 7.63 -1.24 24.14
C LEU A 427 7.06 -2.36 23.26
N ILE A 428 7.49 -2.46 22.01
CA ILE A 428 6.96 -3.44 21.07
C ILE A 428 7.95 -4.60 20.97
N PRO A 429 7.68 -5.75 21.62
CA PRO A 429 8.53 -6.93 21.48
C PRO A 429 8.44 -7.43 20.04
N TYR A 430 9.51 -7.24 19.28
CA TYR A 430 9.59 -7.72 17.90
C TYR A 430 10.33 -9.05 17.85
N GLN A 431 9.66 -10.07 17.33
CA GLN A 431 10.29 -11.30 16.87
C GLN A 431 10.04 -11.43 15.38
N TYR A 432 11.07 -11.81 14.65
CA TYR A 432 10.92 -12.11 13.23
C TYR A 432 10.12 -13.40 13.07
N GLU A 433 8.87 -13.27 12.62
CA GLU A 433 7.97 -14.41 12.43
C GLU A 433 8.03 -15.00 11.00
N GLY A 434 8.77 -14.38 10.06
CA GLY A 434 8.79 -14.81 8.65
C GLY A 434 9.09 -16.30 8.46
N VAL A 435 10.02 -16.84 9.25
CA VAL A 435 10.33 -18.28 9.29
C VAL A 435 9.09 -19.09 9.68
N GLN A 436 8.45 -18.73 10.80
CA GLN A 436 7.27 -19.45 11.30
C GLN A 436 6.09 -19.31 10.34
N THR A 437 5.86 -18.12 9.77
CA THR A 437 4.81 -17.89 8.78
C THR A 437 5.00 -18.80 7.56
N PHE A 438 6.21 -18.86 7.00
CA PHE A 438 6.49 -19.67 5.82
C PHE A 438 6.48 -21.17 6.13
N GLU A 439 7.12 -21.60 7.23
CA GLU A 439 7.20 -23.02 7.62
C GLU A 439 5.89 -23.57 8.18
N SER A 440 4.95 -22.73 8.62
CA SER A 440 3.63 -23.15 9.11
C SER A 440 2.59 -23.31 8.00
N MET A 441 2.90 -22.91 6.76
CA MET A 441 2.00 -23.09 5.62
C MET A 441 1.65 -24.57 5.43
N LYS A 442 0.37 -24.83 5.12
CA LYS A 442 -0.21 -26.17 4.97
C LYS A 442 -0.82 -26.31 3.58
N ALA A 443 -1.05 -27.56 3.16
CA ALA A 443 -1.81 -27.83 1.95
C ALA A 443 -3.17 -27.11 2.01
N MET A 444 -3.58 -26.48 0.90
CA MET A 444 -4.84 -25.73 0.82
C MET A 444 -6.03 -26.68 0.90
N ASN A 445 -5.89 -27.86 0.29
CA ASN A 445 -6.87 -28.94 0.28
C ASN A 445 -6.37 -30.18 1.05
N SER A 446 -7.27 -31.12 1.31
CA SER A 446 -6.92 -32.39 1.95
C SER A 446 -5.89 -33.15 1.11
N ALA A 447 -4.71 -33.42 1.70
CA ALA A 447 -3.67 -34.18 1.05
C ALA A 447 -4.15 -35.59 0.71
N VAL A 448 -3.80 -36.07 -0.48
CA VAL A 448 -4.10 -37.44 -0.91
C VAL A 448 -3.19 -38.42 -0.16
N LYS A 449 -3.63 -39.68 -0.01
CA LYS A 449 -2.83 -40.72 0.65
C LYS A 449 -1.47 -40.85 -0.02
N THR A 450 -0.43 -40.92 0.81
CA THR A 450 0.96 -41.10 0.35
C THR A 450 1.40 -42.55 0.48
N VAL A 451 1.97 -43.09 -0.59
CA VAL A 451 2.55 -44.43 -0.63
C VAL A 451 4.05 -44.32 -0.38
N LYS A 452 4.57 -45.10 0.58
CA LYS A 452 6.01 -45.18 0.84
C LYS A 452 6.60 -46.41 0.15
N TYR A 453 7.54 -46.18 -0.75
CA TYR A 453 8.36 -47.24 -1.33
C TYR A 453 9.63 -47.41 -0.50
N LYS A 454 10.01 -48.67 -0.21
CA LYS A 454 11.29 -48.98 0.43
C LYS A 454 12.46 -48.81 -0.55
N GLU A 455 12.23 -49.15 -1.82
CA GLU A 455 13.23 -49.05 -2.89
C GLU A 455 12.58 -48.57 -4.19
N LEU A 456 13.34 -47.82 -4.98
CA LEU A 456 12.99 -47.37 -6.33
C LEU A 456 13.09 -48.55 -7.31
N MET A 457 11.96 -49.16 -7.65
CA MET A 457 11.95 -50.25 -8.61
C MET A 457 11.51 -49.75 -10.00
N PRO A 458 12.34 -49.95 -11.06
CA PRO A 458 11.94 -49.65 -12.42
C PRO A 458 10.74 -50.49 -12.83
N LEU A 459 9.97 -50.01 -13.82
CA LEU A 459 8.91 -50.81 -14.42
C LEU A 459 9.51 -52.01 -15.15
N SER A 460 8.77 -53.12 -15.19
CA SER A 460 9.16 -54.25 -16.04
C SER A 460 9.20 -53.83 -17.51
N LYS A 461 10.04 -54.49 -18.33
CA LYS A 461 10.15 -54.17 -19.77
C LYS A 461 8.79 -54.16 -20.49
N ALA A 462 7.89 -55.07 -20.12
CA ALA A 462 6.53 -55.12 -20.67
C ALA A 462 5.71 -53.86 -20.29
N LYS A 463 5.79 -53.40 -19.04
CA LYS A 463 5.10 -52.17 -18.60
C LYS A 463 5.72 -50.90 -19.16
N GLN A 464 7.03 -50.89 -19.46
CA GLN A 464 7.69 -49.75 -20.11
C GLN A 464 7.20 -49.52 -21.54
N GLN A 465 6.66 -50.55 -22.20
CA GLN A 465 6.09 -50.45 -23.56
C GLN A 465 4.62 -50.00 -23.57
N GLN A 466 3.95 -49.96 -22.42
CA GLN A 466 2.57 -49.50 -22.31
C GLN A 466 2.52 -47.97 -22.20
N PRO A 467 1.40 -47.32 -22.61
CA PRO A 467 1.19 -45.90 -22.35
C PRO A 467 1.34 -45.61 -20.85
N ARG A 468 2.13 -44.60 -20.52
CA ARG A 468 2.50 -44.31 -19.14
C ARG A 468 1.29 -44.04 -18.24
N LEU A 469 0.30 -43.33 -18.77
CA LEU A 469 -0.92 -42.99 -18.05
C LEU A 469 -1.68 -44.27 -17.63
N ASP A 470 -1.79 -45.25 -18.52
CA ASP A 470 -2.47 -46.53 -18.22
C ASP A 470 -1.78 -47.29 -17.10
N VAL A 471 -0.44 -47.27 -17.08
CA VAL A 471 0.35 -47.89 -16.01
C VAL A 471 0.09 -47.20 -14.67
N ILE A 472 0.02 -45.87 -14.64
CA ILE A 472 -0.30 -45.08 -13.43
C ILE A 472 -1.71 -45.42 -12.95
N MET A 473 -2.70 -45.41 -13.85
CA MET A 473 -4.10 -45.69 -13.52
C MET A 473 -4.29 -47.12 -13.00
N ALA A 474 -3.62 -48.10 -13.61
CA ALA A 474 -3.66 -49.50 -13.17
C ALA A 474 -2.93 -49.70 -11.82
N ARG A 475 -1.84 -48.97 -11.57
CA ARG A 475 -1.08 -49.03 -10.32
C ARG A 475 -1.78 -48.30 -9.17
N LYS A 476 -2.71 -47.38 -9.47
CA LYS A 476 -3.40 -46.52 -8.49
C LYS A 476 -2.46 -45.65 -7.64
N ASP A 477 -1.27 -45.37 -8.14
CA ASP A 477 -0.38 -44.35 -7.59
C ASP A 477 0.49 -43.71 -8.68
N ILE A 478 0.91 -42.46 -8.45
CA ILE A 478 1.87 -41.72 -9.29
C ILE A 478 3.19 -41.54 -8.55
N ARG A 479 4.32 -41.89 -9.20
CA ARG A 479 5.67 -41.80 -8.64
C ARG A 479 6.30 -40.46 -8.97
N VAL A 480 6.54 -39.66 -7.95
CA VAL A 480 6.87 -38.24 -8.05
C VAL A 480 8.26 -37.99 -7.49
N GLY A 481 9.16 -37.51 -8.34
CA GLY A 481 10.49 -37.04 -7.95
C GLY A 481 10.44 -35.61 -7.42
N TYR A 482 11.16 -35.34 -6.33
CA TYR A 482 11.32 -33.99 -5.77
C TYR A 482 12.71 -33.79 -5.15
N TYR A 483 13.14 -32.53 -5.06
CA TYR A 483 14.41 -32.12 -4.46
C TYR A 483 14.20 -31.53 -3.04
N LYS A 484 15.26 -31.46 -2.22
CA LYS A 484 15.18 -31.20 -0.76
C LYS A 484 14.62 -29.80 -0.40
N ALA A 485 14.54 -28.88 -1.35
CA ALA A 485 14.58 -27.45 -1.07
C ALA A 485 14.01 -26.55 -2.17
N SER A 486 13.08 -27.02 -2.99
CA SER A 486 12.53 -26.23 -4.10
C SER A 486 11.46 -25.25 -3.60
N LEU A 487 11.79 -24.37 -2.64
CA LEU A 487 10.86 -23.35 -2.13
C LEU A 487 10.42 -22.42 -3.27
N PRO A 488 9.16 -21.93 -3.30
CA PRO A 488 7.98 -22.39 -2.57
C PRO A 488 7.19 -23.53 -3.27
N PHE A 489 7.79 -24.25 -4.22
CA PHE A 489 7.13 -25.23 -5.10
C PHE A 489 7.01 -26.63 -4.49
N ALA A 490 8.07 -27.13 -3.86
CA ALA A 490 8.09 -28.43 -3.19
C ALA A 490 9.12 -28.41 -2.04
N PHE A 491 8.62 -28.41 -0.80
CA PHE A 491 9.46 -28.36 0.40
C PHE A 491 8.76 -28.99 1.61
N ARG A 492 9.54 -29.30 2.65
CA ARG A 492 9.00 -29.84 3.89
C ARG A 492 8.71 -28.72 4.87
N ASN A 493 7.48 -28.66 5.38
CA ASN A 493 7.08 -27.69 6.39
C ASN A 493 7.50 -28.15 7.80
N ASN A 494 7.16 -27.36 8.84
CA ASN A 494 7.52 -27.67 10.23
C ASN A 494 6.97 -29.01 10.77
N ASN A 495 5.87 -29.50 10.18
CA ASN A 495 5.28 -30.81 10.49
C ASN A 495 5.92 -31.95 9.69
N ASN A 496 7.02 -31.67 8.96
CA ASN A 496 7.70 -32.60 8.06
C ASN A 496 6.81 -33.13 6.92
N HIS A 497 5.74 -32.42 6.56
CA HIS A 497 4.91 -32.73 5.40
C HIS A 497 5.47 -32.03 4.15
N LEU A 498 5.49 -32.74 3.02
CA LEU A 498 5.88 -32.15 1.74
C LEU A 498 4.71 -31.32 1.19
N VAL A 499 4.94 -30.02 1.05
CA VAL A 499 3.97 -29.01 0.64
C VAL A 499 4.60 -28.06 -0.40
N GLY A 500 3.80 -27.14 -0.94
CA GLY A 500 4.24 -26.17 -1.92
C GLY A 500 3.33 -26.12 -3.14
N TYR A 501 3.61 -25.17 -4.04
CA TYR A 501 2.81 -24.93 -5.25
C TYR A 501 2.60 -26.20 -6.10
N ASP A 502 3.69 -26.90 -6.46
CA ASP A 502 3.60 -28.09 -7.33
C ASP A 502 2.96 -29.27 -6.60
N MET A 503 3.18 -29.36 -5.29
CA MET A 503 2.52 -30.36 -4.46
C MET A 503 1.01 -30.14 -4.40
N GLU A 504 0.53 -28.89 -4.41
CA GLU A 504 -0.90 -28.59 -4.45
C GLU A 504 -1.51 -28.98 -5.80
N LEU A 505 -0.83 -28.67 -6.92
CA LEU A 505 -1.24 -29.15 -8.23
C LEU A 505 -1.31 -30.68 -8.28
N LEU A 506 -0.29 -31.35 -7.76
CA LEU A 506 -0.21 -32.80 -7.77
C LEU A 506 -1.28 -33.47 -6.90
N ASN A 507 -1.60 -32.90 -5.72
CA ASN A 507 -2.69 -33.40 -4.88
C ASN A 507 -4.04 -33.28 -5.61
N GLU A 508 -4.28 -32.18 -6.30
CA GLU A 508 -5.50 -31.99 -7.09
C GLU A 508 -5.55 -32.94 -8.29
N LEU A 509 -4.44 -33.15 -8.99
CA LEU A 509 -4.33 -34.12 -10.08
C LEU A 509 -4.63 -35.54 -9.59
N ALA A 510 -4.01 -35.95 -8.48
CA ALA A 510 -4.21 -37.27 -7.90
C ALA A 510 -5.65 -37.50 -7.43
N LYS A 511 -6.31 -36.45 -6.93
CA LYS A 511 -7.72 -36.48 -6.55
C LYS A 511 -8.65 -36.62 -7.76
N ASP A 512 -8.42 -35.85 -8.82
CA ASP A 512 -9.21 -35.94 -10.06
C ASP A 512 -9.09 -37.32 -10.72
N LEU A 513 -7.94 -37.97 -10.58
CA LEU A 513 -7.65 -39.30 -11.13
C LEU A 513 -8.00 -40.47 -10.20
N ASP A 514 -8.39 -40.20 -8.94
CA ASP A 514 -8.58 -41.22 -7.91
C ASP A 514 -7.35 -42.17 -7.78
N ILE A 515 -6.16 -41.56 -7.60
CA ILE A 515 -4.88 -42.26 -7.40
C ILE A 515 -4.14 -41.72 -6.17
N ASN A 516 -3.18 -42.49 -5.66
CA ASN A 516 -2.31 -42.08 -4.55
C ASN A 516 -1.01 -41.41 -5.04
N ILE A 517 -0.26 -40.77 -4.14
CA ILE A 517 1.03 -40.14 -4.48
C ILE A 517 2.18 -40.90 -3.82
N ALA A 518 3.21 -41.21 -4.60
CA ALA A 518 4.44 -41.82 -4.10
C ALA A 518 5.62 -40.84 -4.23
N LEU A 519 6.09 -40.32 -3.10
CA LEU A 519 7.11 -39.28 -3.06
C LEU A 519 8.52 -39.86 -3.00
N ILE A 520 9.36 -39.46 -3.95
CA ILE A 520 10.71 -39.97 -4.13
C ILE A 520 11.70 -38.81 -4.10
N TYR A 521 12.64 -38.88 -3.15
CA TYR A 521 13.66 -37.86 -2.99
C TYR A 521 14.81 -38.06 -3.99
N LEU A 522 15.12 -37.01 -4.76
CA LEU A 522 16.24 -36.98 -5.71
C LEU A 522 17.43 -36.21 -5.11
N LYS A 523 18.64 -36.78 -5.26
CA LYS A 523 19.89 -36.16 -4.77
C LYS A 523 20.49 -35.20 -5.80
N SER A 524 20.39 -35.53 -7.08
CA SER A 524 20.90 -34.75 -8.21
C SER A 524 20.03 -35.00 -9.45
N ASN A 525 20.21 -34.15 -10.46
CA ASN A 525 19.53 -34.24 -11.75
C ASN A 525 20.16 -35.29 -12.71
N GLU A 526 21.38 -35.75 -12.44
CA GLU A 526 22.14 -36.65 -13.33
C GLU A 526 21.40 -37.95 -13.73
N GLN A 527 20.50 -38.45 -12.88
CA GLN A 527 19.77 -39.71 -13.11
C GLN A 527 18.29 -39.49 -13.48
N GLU A 528 17.84 -38.24 -13.61
CA GLU A 528 16.43 -37.92 -13.73
C GLU A 528 15.79 -38.50 -15.00
N ALA A 529 16.47 -38.32 -16.13
CA ALA A 529 16.01 -38.81 -17.43
C ALA A 529 15.91 -40.35 -17.46
N GLU A 530 16.89 -41.05 -16.88
CA GLU A 530 16.89 -42.52 -16.84
C GLU A 530 15.81 -43.06 -15.90
N LEU A 531 15.62 -42.44 -14.73
CA LEU A 531 14.57 -42.82 -13.78
C LEU A 531 13.16 -42.61 -14.34
N LEU A 532 12.95 -41.54 -15.12
CA LEU A 532 11.69 -41.31 -15.84
C LEU A 532 11.49 -42.34 -16.95
N LYS A 533 12.53 -42.59 -17.75
CA LYS A 533 12.51 -43.54 -18.86
C LYS A 533 12.19 -44.97 -18.40
N ASN A 534 12.90 -45.47 -17.39
CA ASN A 534 12.69 -46.82 -16.87
C ASN A 534 11.45 -46.95 -15.97
N GLY A 535 10.83 -45.83 -15.62
CA GLY A 535 9.60 -45.75 -14.83
C GLY A 535 9.73 -45.97 -13.33
N ALA A 536 10.93 -45.82 -12.80
CA ALA A 536 11.13 -45.55 -11.38
C ALA A 536 10.43 -44.23 -10.97
N LEU A 537 10.34 -43.27 -11.89
CA LEU A 537 9.56 -42.04 -11.77
C LEU A 537 8.54 -41.94 -12.90
N ASP A 538 7.43 -41.23 -12.63
CA ASP A 538 6.45 -40.86 -13.65
C ASP A 538 6.43 -39.35 -13.90
N ILE A 539 6.80 -38.55 -12.90
CA ILE A 539 6.81 -37.08 -12.97
C ILE A 539 7.85 -36.52 -12.01
N ILE A 540 8.46 -35.38 -12.34
CA ILE A 540 9.30 -34.60 -11.41
C ILE A 540 8.74 -33.20 -11.25
N ILE A 541 8.74 -32.74 -10.01
CA ILE A 541 8.24 -31.43 -9.57
C ILE A 541 9.33 -30.64 -8.85
N GLY A 542 9.12 -29.34 -8.71
CA GLY A 542 10.02 -28.44 -7.99
C GLY A 542 10.21 -27.08 -8.64
N GLY A 543 9.26 -26.61 -9.46
CA GLY A 543 9.37 -25.33 -10.15
C GLY A 543 10.46 -25.32 -11.22
N HIS A 544 10.58 -26.38 -12.01
CA HIS A 544 11.64 -26.51 -13.01
C HIS A 544 11.38 -25.64 -14.24
N THR A 545 12.42 -24.92 -14.67
CA THR A 545 12.41 -24.12 -15.89
C THR A 545 12.71 -24.96 -17.13
N ILE A 546 12.03 -24.67 -18.23
CA ILE A 546 12.35 -25.27 -19.53
C ILE A 546 13.66 -24.69 -20.06
N THR A 547 14.63 -25.54 -20.38
CA THR A 547 15.87 -25.14 -21.08
C THR A 547 16.10 -26.02 -22.31
N PRO A 548 16.73 -25.50 -23.39
CA PRO A 548 16.92 -26.26 -24.62
C PRO A 548 17.67 -27.57 -24.42
N MET A 549 18.75 -27.57 -23.63
CA MET A 549 19.56 -28.77 -23.40
C MET A 549 18.80 -29.83 -22.61
N HIS A 550 18.07 -29.43 -21.57
CA HIS A 550 17.30 -30.38 -20.77
C HIS A 550 16.13 -30.96 -21.58
N ALA A 551 15.49 -30.18 -22.46
CA ALA A 551 14.42 -30.66 -23.34
C ALA A 551 14.88 -31.72 -24.36
N LEU A 552 16.20 -31.94 -24.52
CA LEU A 552 16.71 -33.07 -25.31
C LEU A 552 16.62 -34.40 -24.56
N GLU A 553 16.55 -34.39 -23.24
CA GLU A 553 16.65 -35.59 -22.39
C GLU A 553 15.30 -36.01 -21.81
N VAL A 554 14.43 -35.04 -21.53
CA VAL A 554 13.09 -35.23 -20.93
C VAL A 554 12.00 -34.54 -21.75
N LEU A 555 10.73 -34.82 -21.42
CA LEU A 555 9.58 -34.09 -21.94
C LEU A 555 9.10 -33.08 -20.90
N PHE A 556 8.62 -31.91 -21.32
CA PHE A 556 8.02 -30.92 -20.43
C PHE A 556 6.51 -30.84 -20.67
N SER A 557 5.75 -30.56 -19.61
CA SER A 557 4.37 -30.08 -19.76
C SER A 557 4.35 -28.68 -20.38
N ASP A 558 3.16 -28.21 -20.74
CA ASP A 558 2.93 -26.78 -20.96
C ASP A 558 3.31 -25.99 -19.71
N ALA A 559 3.76 -24.75 -19.93
CA ALA A 559 4.16 -23.87 -18.86
C ALA A 559 2.94 -23.52 -18.00
N TYR A 560 3.01 -23.86 -16.71
CA TYR A 560 1.95 -23.52 -15.77
C TYR A 560 2.24 -22.14 -15.15
N THR A 561 3.49 -21.78 -14.89
CA THR A 561 3.84 -20.43 -14.43
C THR A 561 5.13 -19.94 -15.08
N TYR A 562 5.59 -18.75 -14.71
CA TYR A 562 6.86 -18.18 -15.13
C TYR A 562 7.65 -17.79 -13.90
N HIS A 563 8.94 -18.10 -13.92
CA HIS A 563 9.93 -17.55 -13.00
C HIS A 563 10.41 -16.22 -13.53
N THR A 564 10.44 -15.20 -12.70
CA THR A 564 11.03 -13.91 -13.06
C THR A 564 12.45 -13.83 -12.54
N ALA A 565 13.41 -13.48 -13.38
CA ALA A 565 14.80 -13.33 -12.96
C ALA A 565 14.94 -12.24 -11.90
N GLY A 566 15.68 -12.56 -10.84
CA GLY A 566 16.03 -11.65 -9.78
C GLY A 566 17.36 -12.04 -9.14
N LEU A 567 17.81 -11.24 -8.19
CA LEU A 567 19.01 -11.49 -7.42
C LEU A 567 18.62 -11.75 -5.96
N LEU A 568 19.22 -12.79 -5.37
CA LEU A 568 19.26 -13.00 -3.94
C LEU A 568 20.59 -12.45 -3.42
N ILE A 569 20.54 -11.45 -2.56
CA ILE A 569 21.71 -10.68 -2.13
C ILE A 569 21.68 -10.44 -0.63
N ASN A 570 22.84 -10.19 -0.02
CA ASN A 570 22.85 -9.71 1.36
C ASN A 570 22.20 -8.32 1.41
N ASP A 571 21.32 -8.09 2.39
CA ASP A 571 20.53 -6.86 2.47
C ASP A 571 21.41 -5.59 2.56
N SER A 572 22.60 -5.70 3.16
CA SER A 572 23.56 -4.59 3.23
C SER A 572 24.11 -4.12 1.87
N LYS A 573 24.05 -4.97 0.83
CA LYS A 573 24.49 -4.66 -0.54
C LYS A 573 23.30 -4.33 -1.46
N ARG A 574 22.10 -4.20 -0.92
CA ARG A 574 20.87 -4.09 -1.72
C ARG A 574 20.87 -2.91 -2.67
N ASP A 575 21.26 -1.75 -2.17
CA ASP A 575 21.20 -0.49 -2.90
C ASP A 575 22.14 -0.47 -4.11
N ASP A 576 23.24 -1.20 -4.03
CA ASP A 576 24.24 -1.33 -5.09
C ASP A 576 23.65 -2.06 -6.34
N PHE A 577 22.70 -2.98 -6.13
CA PHE A 577 22.16 -3.84 -7.20
C PHE A 577 20.76 -3.41 -7.70
N THR A 578 20.36 -2.16 -7.47
CA THR A 578 19.01 -1.66 -7.78
C THR A 578 18.68 -1.60 -9.28
N ASP A 579 19.68 -1.39 -10.15
CA ASP A 579 19.50 -1.30 -11.60
C ASP A 579 20.71 -1.83 -12.39
N LEU A 580 20.47 -2.26 -13.64
CA LEU A 580 21.52 -2.81 -14.49
C LEU A 580 22.64 -1.81 -14.83
N TYR A 581 22.37 -0.51 -14.87
CA TYR A 581 23.39 0.49 -15.18
C TYR A 581 24.40 0.59 -14.02
N SER A 582 23.92 0.67 -12.79
CA SER A 582 24.74 0.66 -11.57
C SER A 582 25.57 -0.62 -11.46
N ILE A 583 24.96 -1.79 -11.69
CA ILE A 583 25.68 -3.08 -11.63
C ILE A 583 26.77 -3.16 -12.71
N ARG A 584 26.50 -2.68 -13.93
CA ARG A 584 27.49 -2.68 -15.02
C ARG A 584 28.66 -1.73 -14.78
N ALA A 585 28.47 -0.70 -13.97
CA ALA A 585 29.50 0.24 -13.57
C ALA A 585 30.41 -0.31 -12.45
N MET A 586 30.02 -1.39 -11.77
CA MET A 586 30.84 -2.02 -10.75
C MET A 586 32.11 -2.63 -11.35
N LYS A 587 33.18 -2.59 -10.55
CA LYS A 587 34.45 -3.25 -10.89
C LYS A 587 34.34 -4.74 -10.57
N GLU A 588 34.04 -5.54 -11.60
CA GLU A 588 34.03 -7.01 -11.57
C GLU A 588 33.12 -7.62 -10.48
N PRO A 589 31.79 -7.35 -10.50
CA PRO A 589 30.88 -7.93 -9.51
C PRO A 589 30.84 -9.46 -9.64
N ASN A 590 30.77 -10.21 -8.54
CA ASN A 590 30.72 -11.67 -8.59
C ASN A 590 29.27 -12.18 -8.45
N ILE A 591 28.74 -12.72 -9.55
CA ILE A 591 27.39 -13.25 -9.63
C ILE A 591 27.41 -14.78 -9.57
N GLY A 592 26.79 -15.31 -8.54
CA GLY A 592 26.52 -16.72 -8.35
C GLY A 592 25.40 -17.20 -9.29
N VAL A 593 25.62 -18.31 -9.99
CA VAL A 593 24.61 -18.91 -10.88
C VAL A 593 24.60 -20.42 -10.66
N GLY A 594 23.41 -21.04 -10.74
CA GLY A 594 23.30 -22.50 -10.71
C GLY A 594 24.10 -23.17 -11.84
N ASN A 595 24.38 -24.47 -11.71
CA ASN A 595 25.04 -25.26 -12.75
C ASN A 595 24.12 -25.48 -13.97
N ASN A 596 23.96 -24.43 -14.78
CA ASN A 596 23.21 -24.45 -16.02
C ASN A 596 23.81 -23.44 -17.01
N LYS A 597 24.46 -23.95 -18.06
CA LYS A 597 25.10 -23.13 -19.09
C LYS A 597 24.17 -22.13 -19.77
N TYR A 598 22.88 -22.44 -19.87
CA TYR A 598 21.89 -21.52 -20.44
C TYR A 598 21.75 -20.26 -19.58
N TYR A 599 21.67 -20.42 -18.25
CA TYR A 599 21.57 -19.29 -17.33
C TYR A 599 22.90 -18.58 -17.12
N GLN A 600 24.03 -19.29 -17.16
CA GLN A 600 25.36 -18.65 -17.13
C GLN A 600 25.50 -17.67 -18.30
N ARG A 601 25.16 -18.09 -19.53
CA ARG A 601 25.19 -17.21 -20.70
C ARG A 601 24.25 -16.00 -20.59
N ILE A 602 23.03 -16.20 -20.11
CA ILE A 602 22.10 -15.09 -19.87
C ILE A 602 22.67 -14.12 -18.83
N THR A 603 23.34 -14.64 -17.80
CA THR A 603 24.00 -13.82 -16.78
C THR A 603 25.12 -13.00 -17.40
N GLU A 604 25.95 -13.58 -18.26
CA GLU A 604 26.99 -12.88 -19.02
C GLU A 604 26.41 -11.77 -19.92
N ASP A 605 25.28 -12.03 -20.59
CA ASP A 605 24.62 -11.03 -21.45
C ASP A 605 24.11 -9.82 -20.65
N TYR A 606 23.52 -10.05 -19.47
CA TYR A 606 23.02 -8.98 -18.61
C TYR A 606 24.14 -8.26 -17.85
N PHE A 607 25.17 -8.99 -17.43
CA PHE A 607 26.26 -8.55 -16.58
C PHE A 607 27.63 -8.84 -17.24
N PRO A 608 27.99 -8.15 -18.33
CA PRO A 608 29.17 -8.49 -19.14
C PRO A 608 30.51 -8.33 -18.40
N ASN A 609 30.54 -7.51 -17.35
CA ASN A 609 31.73 -7.28 -16.52
C ASN A 609 31.78 -8.18 -15.29
N ALA A 610 30.78 -9.04 -15.07
CA ALA A 610 30.69 -9.85 -13.87
C ALA A 610 31.58 -11.10 -13.94
N LYS A 611 32.18 -11.45 -12.80
CA LYS A 611 32.71 -12.79 -12.59
C LYS A 611 31.54 -13.73 -12.29
N ILE A 612 31.45 -14.85 -12.99
CA ILE A 612 30.41 -15.86 -12.75
C ILE A 612 30.97 -16.98 -11.88
N THR A 613 30.31 -17.25 -10.75
CA THR A 613 30.66 -18.35 -9.85
C THR A 613 29.54 -19.39 -9.86
N GLU A 614 29.88 -20.66 -10.09
CA GLU A 614 28.91 -21.74 -10.05
C GLU A 614 28.53 -22.08 -8.59
N ILE A 615 27.22 -22.09 -8.31
CA ILE A 615 26.66 -22.43 -7.01
C ILE A 615 25.82 -23.70 -7.13
N SER A 616 26.18 -24.73 -6.38
CA SER A 616 25.47 -26.01 -6.39
C SER A 616 24.21 -26.03 -5.51
N ASP A 617 24.23 -25.30 -4.40
CA ASP A 617 23.10 -25.15 -3.48
C ASP A 617 23.06 -23.72 -2.92
N ILE A 618 21.94 -23.03 -3.15
CA ILE A 618 21.70 -21.67 -2.66
C ILE A 618 21.82 -21.56 -1.13
N ARG A 619 21.55 -22.64 -0.38
CA ARG A 619 21.73 -22.68 1.08
C ARG A 619 23.19 -22.53 1.50
N LEU A 620 24.14 -22.93 0.65
CA LEU A 620 25.56 -22.76 0.95
C LEU A 620 25.94 -21.27 0.89
N PHE A 621 25.42 -20.54 -0.10
CA PHE A 621 25.57 -19.08 -0.17
C PHE A 621 24.95 -18.39 1.05
N LEU A 622 23.70 -18.74 1.38
CA LEU A 622 22.99 -18.21 2.56
C LEU A 622 23.69 -18.48 3.89
N LYS A 623 24.51 -19.55 3.97
CA LYS A 623 25.34 -19.91 5.13
C LYS A 623 26.76 -19.36 5.09
N GLY A 624 27.05 -18.44 4.16
CA GLY A 624 28.36 -17.79 4.03
C GLY A 624 29.48 -18.70 3.51
N LYS A 625 29.16 -19.78 2.77
CA LYS A 625 30.17 -20.66 2.16
C LYS A 625 30.73 -20.14 0.84
N TYR A 626 30.14 -19.08 0.30
CA TYR A 626 30.61 -18.35 -0.89
C TYR A 626 30.81 -16.86 -0.55
N PRO A 627 31.75 -16.50 0.34
CA PRO A 627 31.96 -15.13 0.80
C PRO A 627 32.37 -14.16 -0.33
N GLU A 628 32.92 -14.70 -1.43
CA GLU A 628 33.32 -13.97 -2.61
C GLU A 628 32.17 -13.63 -3.56
N VAL A 629 30.98 -14.23 -3.38
CA VAL A 629 29.81 -13.98 -4.23
C VAL A 629 29.03 -12.80 -3.68
N ASP A 630 28.76 -11.80 -4.51
CA ASP A 630 28.01 -10.61 -4.12
C ASP A 630 26.50 -10.83 -4.21
N ALA A 631 26.06 -11.55 -5.26
CA ALA A 631 24.67 -11.79 -5.57
C ALA A 631 24.47 -13.14 -6.23
N VAL A 632 23.33 -13.80 -6.01
CA VAL A 632 22.96 -15.04 -6.70
C VAL A 632 21.81 -14.78 -7.65
N LEU A 633 22.00 -15.05 -8.94
CA LEU A 633 20.92 -15.05 -9.92
C LEU A 633 20.00 -16.23 -9.67
N HIS A 634 18.75 -15.95 -9.38
CA HIS A 634 17.70 -16.94 -9.23
C HIS A 634 16.36 -16.35 -9.69
N SER A 635 15.28 -17.12 -9.62
CA SER A 635 13.95 -16.50 -9.71
C SER A 635 13.62 -15.69 -8.46
N ALA A 636 12.98 -14.54 -8.65
CA ALA A 636 12.55 -13.64 -7.59
C ALA A 636 11.54 -14.30 -6.65
N GLU A 637 10.71 -15.22 -7.17
CA GLU A 637 9.76 -16.02 -6.40
C GLU A 637 10.49 -16.90 -5.37
N VAL A 638 11.55 -17.59 -5.79
CA VAL A 638 12.35 -18.47 -4.94
C VAL A 638 13.27 -17.67 -4.01
N ALA A 639 13.88 -16.60 -4.52
CA ALA A 639 14.70 -15.69 -3.71
C ALA A 639 13.88 -15.07 -2.56
N SER A 640 12.63 -14.65 -2.83
CA SER A 640 11.74 -14.11 -1.80
C SER A 640 11.45 -15.15 -0.73
N ALA A 641 11.14 -16.39 -1.13
CA ALA A 641 10.95 -17.50 -0.18
C ALA A 641 12.20 -17.81 0.66
N TRP A 642 13.41 -17.74 0.07
CA TRP A 642 14.65 -17.90 0.83
C TRP A 642 14.92 -16.75 1.79
N SER A 643 14.66 -15.51 1.39
CA SER A 643 14.80 -14.34 2.28
C SER A 643 13.91 -14.45 3.52
N MET A 644 12.72 -15.07 3.39
CA MET A 644 11.85 -15.34 4.53
C MET A 644 12.45 -16.32 5.56
N LEU A 645 13.38 -17.19 5.14
CA LEU A 645 14.10 -18.11 6.03
C LEU A 645 15.45 -17.55 6.48
N TYR A 646 16.01 -16.58 5.75
CA TYR A 646 17.31 -15.95 5.99
C TYR A 646 17.16 -14.43 5.86
N PRO A 647 16.66 -13.74 6.90
CA PRO A 647 16.25 -12.33 6.81
C PRO A 647 17.40 -11.32 6.64
N GLU A 648 18.66 -11.78 6.74
CA GLU A 648 19.86 -11.00 6.37
C GLU A 648 20.02 -10.83 4.85
N PHE A 649 19.19 -11.50 4.06
CA PHE A 649 19.19 -11.47 2.61
C PHE A 649 17.87 -10.93 2.07
N SER A 650 17.95 -10.33 0.88
CA SER A 650 16.82 -9.73 0.18
C SER A 650 16.73 -10.26 -1.25
N ALA A 651 15.50 -10.38 -1.73
CA ALA A 651 15.20 -10.66 -3.13
C ALA A 651 14.94 -9.35 -3.86
N ILE A 652 15.63 -9.11 -4.97
CA ILE A 652 15.44 -7.93 -5.79
C ILE A 652 15.32 -8.28 -7.27
N ILE A 653 14.69 -7.40 -8.03
CA ILE A 653 14.68 -7.44 -9.50
C ILE A 653 15.32 -6.13 -9.97
N PRO A 654 16.59 -6.13 -10.38
CA PRO A 654 17.24 -4.93 -10.87
C PRO A 654 16.46 -4.30 -12.02
N LYS A 655 16.30 -2.97 -12.01
CA LYS A 655 15.64 -2.27 -13.12
C LYS A 655 16.36 -2.56 -14.44
N GLY A 656 15.58 -2.95 -15.44
CA GLY A 656 16.09 -3.37 -16.75
C GLY A 656 16.36 -4.88 -16.87
N LEU A 657 16.40 -5.65 -15.78
CA LEU A 657 16.50 -7.11 -15.83
C LEU A 657 15.14 -7.71 -16.25
N LYS A 658 14.95 -7.89 -17.54
CA LYS A 658 13.68 -8.39 -18.13
C LYS A 658 13.87 -9.80 -18.67
N PHE A 659 13.99 -10.76 -17.77
CA PHE A 659 14.05 -12.17 -18.14
C PHE A 659 12.99 -12.98 -17.39
N LYS A 660 12.22 -13.77 -18.14
CA LYS A 660 11.25 -14.73 -17.59
C LYS A 660 11.51 -16.11 -18.18
N ALA A 661 11.46 -17.13 -17.34
CA ALA A 661 11.63 -18.51 -17.73
C ALA A 661 10.31 -19.29 -17.52
N PRO A 662 9.80 -20.01 -18.53
CA PRO A 662 8.61 -20.85 -18.36
C PRO A 662 8.89 -22.00 -17.41
N VAL A 663 7.95 -22.27 -16.53
CA VAL A 663 8.02 -23.32 -15.51
C VAL A 663 7.06 -24.44 -15.87
N ALA A 664 7.57 -25.67 -15.89
CA ALA A 664 6.83 -26.85 -16.32
C ALA A 664 7.16 -28.08 -15.48
N LEU A 665 6.24 -29.05 -15.51
CA LEU A 665 6.43 -30.37 -14.93
C LEU A 665 7.32 -31.20 -15.87
N ILE A 666 8.23 -31.99 -15.31
CA ILE A 666 9.10 -32.87 -16.10
C ILE A 666 8.46 -34.25 -16.21
N LEU A 667 8.36 -34.74 -17.44
CA LEU A 667 7.67 -35.95 -17.85
C LEU A 667 8.63 -36.89 -18.61
N PRO A 668 8.34 -38.20 -18.67
CA PRO A 668 9.17 -39.16 -19.39
C PRO A 668 9.18 -38.88 -20.90
N LYS A 669 10.39 -38.85 -21.47
CA LYS A 669 10.58 -38.66 -22.91
C LYS A 669 9.86 -39.73 -23.72
N GLY A 670 9.21 -39.31 -24.81
CA GLY A 670 8.49 -40.20 -25.74
C GLY A 670 7.07 -40.58 -25.31
N GLN A 671 6.58 -40.11 -24.16
CA GLN A 671 5.22 -40.38 -23.67
C GLN A 671 4.27 -39.21 -23.98
N ASN A 672 4.06 -38.93 -25.27
CA ASN A 672 3.31 -37.74 -25.73
C ASN A 672 1.85 -37.75 -25.30
N ASP A 673 1.18 -38.92 -25.27
CA ASP A 673 -0.22 -39.00 -24.82
C ASP A 673 -0.36 -38.62 -23.35
N TYR A 674 0.62 -39.01 -22.52
CA TYR A 674 0.66 -38.61 -21.11
C TYR A 674 0.88 -37.11 -20.96
N ALA A 675 1.79 -36.51 -21.74
CA ALA A 675 1.98 -35.06 -21.73
C ALA A 675 0.74 -34.30 -22.21
N ASN A 676 0.09 -34.75 -23.28
CA ASN A 676 -1.15 -34.17 -23.78
C ASN A 676 -2.27 -34.19 -22.73
N PHE A 677 -2.38 -35.30 -21.97
CA PHE A 677 -3.30 -35.39 -20.85
C PHE A 677 -2.96 -34.36 -19.76
N ILE A 678 -1.70 -34.29 -19.31
CA ILE A 678 -1.26 -33.33 -18.29
C ILE A 678 -1.51 -31.88 -18.75
N ASN A 679 -1.22 -31.56 -20.00
CA ASN A 679 -1.43 -30.23 -20.56
C ASN A 679 -2.91 -29.85 -20.60
N THR A 680 -3.76 -30.80 -21.00
CA THR A 680 -5.22 -30.62 -20.97
C THR A 680 -5.71 -30.37 -19.55
N TRP A 681 -5.22 -31.15 -18.57
CA TRP A 681 -5.55 -30.97 -17.17
C TRP A 681 -5.08 -29.62 -16.62
N LEU A 682 -3.85 -29.20 -16.91
CA LEU A 682 -3.31 -27.89 -16.52
C LEU A 682 -4.17 -26.75 -17.09
N LYS A 683 -4.60 -26.85 -18.35
CA LYS A 683 -5.50 -25.87 -18.97
C LYS A 683 -6.83 -25.77 -18.24
N LEU A 684 -7.45 -26.90 -17.88
CA LEU A 684 -8.69 -26.92 -17.08
C LEU A 684 -8.52 -26.24 -15.71
N LYS A 685 -7.38 -26.47 -15.04
CA LYS A 685 -7.08 -25.84 -13.74
C LYS A 685 -6.75 -24.35 -13.83
N LYS A 686 -6.19 -23.92 -14.96
CA LYS A 686 -6.03 -22.51 -15.29
C LYS A 686 -7.38 -21.83 -15.50
N ASP A 687 -8.22 -22.40 -16.37
CA ASP A 687 -9.51 -21.82 -16.77
C ASP A 687 -10.53 -21.80 -15.61
N SER A 688 -10.46 -22.76 -14.69
CA SER A 688 -11.27 -22.77 -13.46
C SER A 688 -10.78 -21.78 -12.38
N GLY A 689 -9.64 -21.12 -12.59
CA GLY A 689 -9.01 -20.23 -11.62
C GLY A 689 -8.37 -20.94 -10.41
N PHE A 690 -8.34 -22.28 -10.39
CA PHE A 690 -7.66 -23.04 -9.33
C PHE A 690 -6.18 -22.66 -9.27
N GLN A 691 -5.53 -22.62 -10.43
CA GLN A 691 -4.12 -22.32 -10.52
C GLN A 691 -3.75 -20.94 -9.95
N GLN A 692 -4.60 -19.93 -10.19
CA GLN A 692 -4.39 -18.59 -9.62
C GLN A 692 -4.51 -18.62 -8.09
N LYS A 693 -5.46 -19.39 -7.52
CA LYS A 693 -5.59 -19.53 -6.06
C LYS A 693 -4.36 -20.19 -5.44
N VAL A 694 -3.79 -21.20 -6.11
CA VAL A 694 -2.55 -21.86 -5.68
C VAL A 694 -1.37 -20.88 -5.73
N TYR A 695 -1.30 -20.05 -6.77
CA TYR A 695 -0.29 -18.99 -6.91
C TYR A 695 -0.41 -17.94 -5.80
N ASP A 696 -1.62 -17.43 -5.59
CA ASP A 696 -1.90 -16.44 -4.55
C ASP A 696 -1.50 -16.96 -3.17
N TYR A 697 -1.77 -18.24 -2.86
CA TYR A 697 -1.41 -18.85 -1.58
C TYR A 697 0.10 -19.08 -1.44
N TRP A 698 0.71 -19.85 -2.35
CA TRP A 698 2.09 -20.32 -2.17
C TRP A 698 3.17 -19.33 -2.60
N ILE A 699 2.87 -18.46 -3.57
CA ILE A 699 3.85 -17.50 -4.10
C ILE A 699 3.65 -16.13 -3.47
N LEU A 700 2.41 -15.66 -3.35
CA LEU A 700 2.09 -14.33 -2.80
C LEU A 700 1.74 -14.35 -1.31
N GLY A 701 1.67 -15.52 -0.66
CA GLY A 701 1.33 -15.65 0.76
C GLY A 701 -0.11 -15.27 1.12
N LYS A 702 -0.99 -15.06 0.13
CA LYS A 702 -2.39 -14.67 0.36
C LYS A 702 -3.19 -15.89 0.76
N ASN A 703 -3.66 -15.94 2.01
CA ASN A 703 -4.52 -17.02 2.47
C ASN A 703 -6.01 -16.66 2.29
N PRO A 704 -6.71 -17.14 1.24
CA PRO A 704 -8.13 -16.82 1.03
C PRO A 704 -9.05 -17.41 2.10
N LYS A 705 -8.59 -18.43 2.85
CA LYS A 705 -9.33 -18.99 4.02
C LYS A 705 -9.04 -18.22 5.32
N ALA A 706 -8.10 -17.27 5.32
CA ALA A 706 -7.76 -16.43 6.47
C ALA A 706 -8.62 -15.17 6.60
N LYS A 707 -9.76 -15.05 5.91
CA LYS A 707 -10.80 -14.13 6.39
C LYS A 707 -11.37 -14.72 7.68
N LYS A 708 -10.63 -14.60 8.78
CA LYS A 708 -11.13 -14.89 10.10
C LYS A 708 -12.30 -13.90 10.34
N PRO A 709 -13.41 -14.36 10.92
CA PRO A 709 -14.50 -13.46 11.29
C PRO A 709 -13.97 -12.39 12.26
N ARG A 710 -14.57 -11.19 12.24
CA ARG A 710 -14.16 -10.10 13.14
C ARG A 710 -14.06 -10.59 14.59
N TRP A 711 -12.94 -10.25 15.25
CA TRP A 711 -12.75 -10.58 16.66
C TRP A 711 -13.83 -9.88 17.49
N SER A 712 -14.41 -10.60 18.45
CA SER A 712 -15.42 -10.03 19.34
C SER A 712 -15.47 -10.65 20.72
N VAL A 713 -15.85 -9.85 21.72
CA VAL A 713 -16.11 -10.35 23.07
C VAL A 713 -17.23 -11.40 23.07
N MET A 714 -18.30 -11.17 22.31
CA MET A 714 -19.45 -12.07 22.27
C MET A 714 -19.08 -13.47 21.76
N LYS A 715 -18.22 -13.57 20.75
CA LYS A 715 -17.79 -14.85 20.19
C LYS A 715 -16.55 -15.42 20.90
N ASP A 716 -15.47 -14.65 20.95
CA ASP A 716 -14.13 -15.14 21.27
C ASP A 716 -13.85 -15.16 22.80
N VAL A 717 -14.64 -14.44 23.59
CA VAL A 717 -14.55 -14.44 25.07
C VAL A 717 -15.73 -15.15 25.71
N LEU A 718 -16.95 -14.87 25.25
CA LEU A 718 -18.20 -15.36 25.87
C LEU A 718 -18.80 -16.60 25.20
N GLY A 719 -18.41 -16.93 23.97
CA GLY A 719 -18.89 -18.12 23.25
C GLY A 719 -20.38 -18.08 22.85
N TRP A 720 -20.98 -16.89 22.71
CA TRP A 720 -22.41 -16.71 22.42
C TRP A 720 -22.78 -16.83 20.92
N LEU A 721 -21.80 -16.96 20.02
CA LEU A 721 -21.98 -16.98 18.55
C LEU A 721 -21.33 -18.18 17.87
#